data_AF-A0A2I2K6S3-F1
#
_entry.id   AF-A0A2I2K6S3-F1
#
_cell.length_a   1.000
_cell.length_b   1.000
_cell.length_c   1.000
_cell.angle_alpha   90.00
_cell.angle_beta   90.00
_cell.angle_gamma   90.00
#
_symmetry.space_group_name_H-M   'P 1'
#
loop_
_entity.id
_entity.type
_entity.pdbx_description
1 polymer ?
#
loop_
_entity_poly.entity_id
_entity_poly.type
_entity_poly.pdbx_seq_one_letter_code
_entity_poly.pdbx_strand_id
1 'polypeptide(L)'
;MKKKHNPPRRKWALLLALTVLLGGVNTAIGEENVTAYEAYLAGGEAPSLAQRYEGIFTIGVATSSEALKDERAAALIAVHFNSLTCENQMNADSVMDLQASVSSEDDTRVKLTFTQADPVLSFAQAHGMKVRAHTLVWHSRTPRWFFCENWSDLPDATLVDRDTMLLRMENYIRDEMEYVNSQYPGVVYAWDVVNEAIDPAMGHPAGIRTEGNLWYETIGEDYIEWAFTFARKYADPGQKLFYNDDDCTKSAKKAPLCTLLETLHDKDVLDGLGMQSHLGMDSPTLAEYQNALILYARLGITIHITELDISSSVNTPLSQMRLAYRYRSLFSLLETLKTKRGCDIGNVTVWGLKDDQSWLNSDTEKKYPLLFDKDYRCKPAFFGALQDASIPVMSGEDKLQEAVEKLGLNKPNKQEEAAVNVYKTLNRHNPVMVQRFGADPWAMVYGDRVYLYMTGDEPMLGTDGKIRTNDYSNITTLRVLSSDDLVNWQDHGSVAAAGKSGAAKWASNSWAPCAAWKNIDGQDKFFLYFANSGGGIGVLVADDPAGPFTDPLGKALISRATPPCASVTWLFDPAVLVDDDGSAYLYFGGGVPNGKAEDPGTARVVKLGEDMISLDGDPAVINPPWLFEDSGINRIGDTYVYSYCSNFSVPASGSSQGFRSGEIVYMTSDSPMGPFVYGGRVLQNPSAYFGVGGNNHHCMFEFKGNFYIAYHAATMDRDMGWNAGYRSTFIDVLNLNEKGLPALSKGTYKGVDQLKAFDPYQAVPAASFASLAGAETALVNAADKAAGTGDMLVRSTAAGGWIGIAGVDFGQDGAGGVKLTWKTAKSAKIEILLDSLDSDPAASIDLPAASEARSELFSLPETVTGVHDLYFRFTQPNVSLLEWQFFFPLQGQ
;
A
#
# COMPACT_ATOMS: atom_id res chain seq x y z
N MET A 1 -60.99 -11.50 13.98
CA MET A 1 -60.03 -12.40 13.32
C MET A 1 -59.32 -11.65 12.21
N LYS A 2 -58.02 -11.95 12.01
CA LYS A 2 -57.08 -11.44 10.99
C LYS A 2 -56.53 -10.02 11.21
N LYS A 3 -55.33 -10.00 11.82
CA LYS A 3 -54.38 -8.89 11.92
C LYS A 3 -53.91 -8.48 10.52
N LYS A 4 -53.89 -7.18 10.25
CA LYS A 4 -53.17 -6.55 9.12
C LYS A 4 -51.72 -6.31 9.53
N HIS A 5 -50.77 -6.84 8.77
CA HIS A 5 -49.36 -6.45 8.84
C HIS A 5 -49.13 -5.26 7.90
N ASN A 6 -48.81 -4.10 8.49
CA ASN A 6 -48.07 -3.05 7.82
C ASN A 6 -46.59 -3.16 8.26
N PRO A 7 -45.62 -3.07 7.34
CA PRO A 7 -44.21 -3.07 7.70
C PRO A 7 -43.80 -1.72 8.34
N PRO A 8 -42.94 -1.72 9.38
CA PRO A 8 -42.44 -0.49 9.98
C PRO A 8 -41.32 0.11 9.11
N ARG A 9 -41.57 1.33 8.63
CA ARG A 9 -40.56 2.27 8.13
C ARG A 9 -39.52 2.53 9.24
N ARG A 10 -38.28 2.05 9.10
CA ARG A 10 -37.16 2.52 9.91
C ARG A 10 -36.49 3.70 9.21
N LYS A 11 -36.65 4.87 9.81
CA LYS A 11 -35.94 6.12 9.49
C LYS A 11 -34.48 5.94 9.89
N TRP A 12 -33.57 6.02 8.93
CA TRP A 12 -32.16 6.28 9.20
C TRP A 12 -31.96 7.79 9.16
N ALA A 13 -31.85 8.39 10.35
CA ALA A 13 -31.34 9.73 10.53
C ALA A 13 -30.07 9.57 11.37
N LEU A 14 -28.90 9.49 10.73
CA LEU A 14 -27.64 9.77 11.38
C LEU A 14 -27.33 11.24 11.14
N LEU A 15 -27.50 12.03 12.19
CA LEU A 15 -26.93 13.37 12.32
C LEU A 15 -25.43 13.17 12.58
N LEU A 16 -24.57 13.45 11.59
CA LEU A 16 -23.16 13.75 11.84
C LEU A 16 -23.09 15.26 12.13
N ALA A 17 -23.28 15.64 13.39
CA ALA A 17 -22.98 16.98 13.85
C ALA A 17 -21.53 17.01 14.32
N LEU A 18 -20.61 17.24 13.39
CA LEU A 18 -19.24 17.64 13.71
C LEU A 18 -19.35 19.08 14.24
N THR A 19 -19.35 19.23 15.55
CA THR A 19 -19.36 20.55 16.19
C THR A 19 -17.93 21.07 16.10
N VAL A 20 -17.63 21.85 15.06
CA VAL A 20 -16.44 22.69 15.00
C VAL A 20 -16.59 23.74 16.08
N LEU A 21 -15.85 23.59 17.18
CA LEU A 21 -15.71 24.60 18.23
C LEU A 21 -14.86 25.75 17.69
N LEU A 22 -15.53 26.76 17.11
CA LEU A 22 -15.02 28.12 17.01
C LEU A 22 -15.38 28.85 18.31
N GLY A 23 -14.38 29.17 19.12
CA GLY A 23 -14.55 29.98 20.33
C GLY A 23 -13.20 30.22 21.00
N GLY A 24 -12.64 31.41 20.79
CA GLY A 24 -11.28 31.77 21.20
C GLY A 24 -11.00 31.61 22.68
N VAL A 25 -9.78 31.17 22.97
CA VAL A 25 -9.13 31.38 24.27
C VAL A 25 -7.97 32.34 24.02
N ASN A 26 -8.21 33.59 24.39
CA ASN A 26 -7.17 34.57 24.58
C ASN A 26 -6.56 34.29 25.96
N THR A 27 -5.44 33.57 26.02
CA THR A 27 -4.59 33.49 27.20
C THR A 27 -3.16 33.83 26.79
N ALA A 28 -2.78 35.07 27.10
CA ALA A 28 -1.42 35.53 26.97
C ALA A 28 -0.51 34.78 27.95
N ILE A 29 0.29 33.87 27.39
CA ILE A 29 1.61 33.47 27.88
C ILE A 29 2.48 33.56 26.61
N GLY A 30 3.63 34.22 26.67
CA GLY A 30 4.39 34.62 25.49
C GLY A 30 4.86 33.42 24.65
N GLU A 31 4.13 33.12 23.58
CA GLU A 31 4.47 32.09 22.60
C GLU A 31 5.10 32.78 21.37
N GLU A 32 6.28 32.33 20.97
CA GLU A 32 6.73 32.54 19.60
C GLU A 32 5.69 31.88 18.67
N ASN A 33 5.08 32.64 17.76
CA ASN A 33 4.10 32.12 16.80
C ASN A 33 4.75 31.02 15.94
N VAL A 34 4.53 29.76 16.28
CA VAL A 34 4.98 28.60 15.50
C VAL A 34 4.22 28.59 14.17
N THR A 35 4.95 28.56 13.06
CA THR A 35 4.38 28.50 11.71
C THR A 35 3.82 27.12 11.38
N ALA A 36 2.99 27.00 10.34
CA ALA A 36 2.42 25.71 9.96
C ALA A 36 3.50 24.72 9.50
N TYR A 37 4.59 25.23 8.89
CA TYR A 37 5.69 24.36 8.50
C TYR A 37 6.51 23.88 9.70
N GLU A 38 6.79 24.75 10.66
CA GLU A 38 7.46 24.37 11.91
C GLU A 38 6.63 23.33 12.70
N ALA A 39 5.31 23.50 12.77
CA ALA A 39 4.41 22.53 13.39
C ALA A 39 4.38 21.18 12.64
N TYR A 40 4.39 21.21 11.30
CA TYR A 40 4.47 20.01 10.48
C TYR A 40 5.81 19.26 10.68
N LEU A 41 6.92 19.99 10.71
CA LEU A 41 8.25 19.41 10.99
C LEU A 41 8.35 18.81 12.40
N ALA A 42 7.51 19.27 13.33
CA ALA A 42 7.36 18.71 14.67
C ALA A 42 6.36 17.53 14.76
N GLY A 43 5.89 17.01 13.62
CA GLY A 43 4.99 15.85 13.57
C GLY A 43 3.49 16.18 13.53
N GLY A 44 3.13 17.46 13.42
CA GLY A 44 1.75 17.88 13.21
C GLY A 44 1.26 17.65 11.78
N GLU A 45 -0.06 17.79 11.57
CA GLU A 45 -0.67 17.72 10.23
C GLU A 45 -0.56 19.05 9.48
N ALA A 46 -0.41 18.99 8.16
CA ALA A 46 -0.37 20.18 7.32
C ALA A 46 -1.79 20.75 7.09
N PRO A 47 -2.00 22.07 7.13
CA PRO A 47 -3.30 22.67 6.81
C PRO A 47 -3.77 22.38 5.38
N SER A 48 -5.08 22.30 5.17
CA SER A 48 -5.65 22.06 3.84
C SER A 48 -5.45 23.25 2.89
N LEU A 49 -4.92 22.99 1.68
CA LEU A 49 -4.79 24.02 0.63
C LEU A 49 -6.16 24.47 0.12
N ALA A 50 -7.08 23.52 -0.12
CA ALA A 50 -8.45 23.81 -0.51
C ALA A 50 -9.16 24.75 0.48
N GLN A 51 -8.98 24.54 1.79
CA GLN A 51 -9.54 25.42 2.81
C GLN A 51 -8.87 26.80 2.82
N ARG A 52 -7.53 26.87 2.67
CA ARG A 52 -6.79 28.15 2.61
C ARG A 52 -7.30 29.07 1.50
N TYR A 53 -7.73 28.50 0.38
CA TYR A 53 -8.17 29.24 -0.81
C TYR A 53 -9.69 29.29 -1.00
N GLU A 54 -10.45 28.82 -0.02
CA GLU A 54 -11.91 28.89 -0.04
C GLU A 54 -12.39 30.34 -0.24
N GLY A 55 -13.31 30.53 -1.19
CA GLY A 55 -13.82 31.85 -1.59
C GLY A 55 -12.89 32.68 -2.48
N ILE A 56 -11.69 32.18 -2.81
CA ILE A 56 -10.74 32.85 -3.72
C ILE A 56 -10.72 32.14 -5.08
N PHE A 57 -10.27 30.89 -5.10
CA PHE A 57 -10.30 29.98 -6.25
C PHE A 57 -10.25 28.53 -5.77
N THR A 58 -10.64 27.59 -6.63
CA THR A 58 -10.51 26.15 -6.34
C THR A 58 -9.06 25.68 -6.47
N ILE A 59 -8.69 24.66 -5.72
CA ILE A 59 -7.37 24.02 -5.75
C ILE A 59 -7.53 22.62 -6.32
N GLY A 60 -6.88 22.39 -7.46
CA GLY A 60 -6.98 21.15 -8.22
C GLY A 60 -5.71 20.32 -8.25
N VAL A 61 -5.87 19.05 -8.58
CA VAL A 61 -4.77 18.12 -8.85
C VAL A 61 -5.11 17.22 -10.02
N ALA A 62 -4.16 17.01 -10.92
CA ALA A 62 -4.25 15.98 -11.94
C ALA A 62 -3.98 14.60 -11.32
N THR A 63 -4.84 13.64 -11.62
CA THR A 63 -4.72 12.28 -11.10
C THR A 63 -5.21 11.24 -12.12
N SER A 64 -4.88 9.99 -11.87
CA SER A 64 -5.28 8.85 -12.68
C SER A 64 -6.11 7.86 -11.86
N SER A 65 -6.87 7.02 -12.56
CA SER A 65 -7.60 5.91 -11.93
C SER A 65 -6.67 4.92 -11.23
N GLU A 66 -5.41 4.79 -11.68
CA GLU A 66 -4.41 3.96 -11.01
C GLU A 66 -3.90 4.62 -9.72
N ALA A 67 -3.58 5.92 -9.75
CA ALA A 67 -3.10 6.63 -8.57
C ALA A 67 -4.13 6.61 -7.42
N LEU A 68 -5.43 6.69 -7.75
CA LEU A 68 -6.51 6.64 -6.76
C LEU A 68 -6.70 5.25 -6.09
N LYS A 69 -6.01 4.21 -6.55
CA LYS A 69 -5.98 2.91 -5.84
C LYS A 69 -5.08 2.93 -4.60
N ASP A 70 -4.13 3.87 -4.50
CA ASP A 70 -3.35 4.07 -3.27
C ASP A 70 -4.17 4.90 -2.28
N GLU A 71 -4.55 4.29 -1.16
CA GLU A 71 -5.35 4.95 -0.11
C GLU A 71 -4.67 6.21 0.44
N ARG A 72 -3.33 6.29 0.44
CA ARG A 72 -2.61 7.50 0.86
C ARG A 72 -2.78 8.63 -0.14
N ALA A 73 -2.71 8.32 -1.45
CA ALA A 73 -2.96 9.29 -2.50
C ALA A 73 -4.40 9.81 -2.42
N ALA A 74 -5.37 8.90 -2.30
CA ALA A 74 -6.79 9.24 -2.17
C ALA A 74 -7.06 10.12 -0.93
N ALA A 75 -6.50 9.77 0.24
CA ALA A 75 -6.66 10.55 1.46
C ALA A 75 -6.02 11.95 1.35
N LEU A 76 -4.81 12.03 0.79
CA LEU A 76 -4.11 13.31 0.60
C LEU A 76 -4.86 14.22 -0.37
N ILE A 77 -5.40 13.65 -1.47
CA ILE A 77 -6.26 14.35 -2.41
C ILE A 77 -7.51 14.88 -1.70
N ALA A 78 -8.19 14.03 -0.92
CA ALA A 78 -9.39 14.38 -0.16
C ALA A 78 -9.19 15.52 0.84
N VAL A 79 -7.99 15.65 1.41
CA VAL A 79 -7.67 16.70 2.38
C VAL A 79 -7.32 18.03 1.71
N HIS A 80 -6.49 18.02 0.66
CA HIS A 80 -5.87 19.25 0.17
C HIS A 80 -6.52 19.85 -1.08
N PHE A 81 -7.35 19.09 -1.81
CA PHE A 81 -7.88 19.51 -3.11
C PHE A 81 -9.41 19.47 -3.15
N ASN A 82 -10.01 20.33 -3.97
CA ASN A 82 -11.46 20.39 -4.19
C ASN A 82 -11.84 20.41 -5.70
N SER A 83 -10.85 20.25 -6.57
CA SER A 83 -11.00 20.04 -8.01
C SER A 83 -10.08 18.91 -8.46
N LEU A 84 -10.49 18.14 -9.47
CA LEU A 84 -9.66 17.12 -10.11
C LEU A 84 -9.59 17.37 -11.61
N THR A 85 -8.51 16.90 -12.22
CA THR A 85 -8.40 16.72 -13.67
C THR A 85 -7.96 15.29 -13.93
N CYS A 86 -8.61 14.60 -14.88
CA CYS A 86 -8.11 13.32 -15.37
C CYS A 86 -6.80 13.59 -16.12
N GLU A 87 -5.70 12.98 -15.67
CA GLU A 87 -4.38 13.22 -16.29
C GLU A 87 -4.35 12.79 -17.77
N ASN A 88 -4.95 11.64 -18.08
CA ASN A 88 -5.07 11.16 -19.45
C ASN A 88 -6.42 10.48 -19.77
N GLN A 89 -7.21 10.16 -18.74
CA GLN A 89 -8.31 9.20 -18.86
C GLN A 89 -9.52 9.74 -19.66
N MET A 90 -9.55 11.04 -19.93
CA MET A 90 -10.57 11.71 -20.76
C MET A 90 -9.98 12.28 -22.06
N ASN A 91 -8.75 11.91 -22.43
CA ASN A 91 -8.23 12.20 -23.77
C ASN A 91 -8.92 11.30 -24.79
N ALA A 92 -9.05 11.78 -26.04
CA ALA A 92 -9.72 11.07 -27.13
C ALA A 92 -9.24 9.60 -27.29
N ASP A 93 -7.94 9.34 -27.21
CA ASP A 93 -7.39 7.98 -27.30
C ASP A 93 -7.76 7.03 -26.15
N SER A 94 -8.23 7.59 -25.03
CA SER A 94 -8.61 6.83 -23.83
C SER A 94 -10.11 6.58 -23.77
N VAL A 95 -10.91 7.43 -24.42
CA VAL A 95 -12.37 7.34 -24.45
C VAL A 95 -12.93 6.74 -25.74
N MET A 96 -12.19 6.74 -26.84
CA MET A 96 -12.65 6.18 -28.12
C MET A 96 -12.42 4.66 -28.22
N ASP A 97 -13.47 3.92 -28.61
CA ASP A 97 -13.43 2.47 -28.80
C ASP A 97 -13.44 2.12 -30.30
N LEU A 98 -12.26 1.80 -30.84
CA LEU A 98 -12.08 1.41 -32.24
C LEU A 98 -12.90 0.16 -32.59
N GLN A 99 -12.89 -0.86 -31.73
CA GLN A 99 -13.53 -2.15 -32.02
C GLN A 99 -15.05 -1.99 -32.12
N ALA A 100 -15.63 -1.23 -31.21
CA ALA A 100 -17.05 -0.92 -31.24
C ALA A 100 -17.41 0.01 -32.41
N SER A 101 -16.50 0.91 -32.82
CA SER A 101 -16.70 1.83 -33.95
C SER A 101 -16.70 1.12 -35.30
N VAL A 102 -15.75 0.21 -35.55
CA VAL A 102 -15.68 -0.60 -36.78
C VAL A 102 -16.93 -1.47 -36.98
N SER A 103 -17.59 -1.84 -35.88
CA SER A 103 -18.81 -2.66 -35.91
C SER A 103 -20.10 -1.85 -36.16
N SER A 104 -20.00 -0.51 -36.25
CA SER A 104 -21.11 0.41 -36.47
C SER A 104 -21.32 0.68 -37.97
N GLU A 105 -22.56 0.69 -38.45
CA GLU A 105 -22.89 1.11 -39.83
C GLU A 105 -22.88 2.65 -39.99
N ASP A 106 -22.81 3.40 -38.88
CA ASP A 106 -22.75 4.86 -38.86
C ASP A 106 -21.28 5.35 -38.81
N ASP A 107 -20.75 5.76 -39.96
CA ASP A 107 -19.39 6.28 -40.12
C ASP A 107 -19.21 7.71 -39.58
N THR A 108 -20.26 8.31 -39.03
CA THR A 108 -20.21 9.66 -38.44
C THR A 108 -20.20 9.64 -36.91
N ARG A 109 -20.33 8.47 -36.27
CA ARG A 109 -20.47 8.37 -34.81
C ARG A 109 -19.56 7.30 -34.21
N VAL A 110 -18.42 7.74 -33.70
CA VAL A 110 -17.48 6.93 -32.92
C VAL A 110 -18.16 6.39 -31.66
N LYS A 111 -17.78 5.18 -31.26
CA LYS A 111 -18.22 4.59 -29.98
C LYS A 111 -17.25 4.96 -28.87
N LEU A 112 -17.80 5.23 -27.70
CA LEU A 112 -17.04 5.67 -26.53
C LEU A 112 -17.07 4.67 -25.38
N THR A 113 -16.02 4.67 -24.57
CA THR A 113 -15.87 3.92 -23.33
C THR A 113 -15.32 4.85 -22.25
N PHE A 114 -15.86 4.75 -21.03
CA PHE A 114 -15.44 5.61 -19.91
C PHE A 114 -14.76 4.82 -18.80
N THR A 115 -14.38 3.57 -19.08
CA THR A 115 -13.81 2.62 -18.10
C THR A 115 -12.61 3.20 -17.34
N GLN A 116 -11.80 4.04 -18.01
CA GLN A 116 -10.63 4.67 -17.39
C GLN A 116 -10.97 5.96 -16.61
N ALA A 117 -11.99 6.72 -17.05
CA ALA A 117 -12.40 7.99 -16.46
C ALA A 117 -13.35 7.82 -15.27
N ASP A 118 -14.22 6.82 -15.32
CA ASP A 118 -15.26 6.54 -14.32
C ASP A 118 -14.74 6.48 -12.88
N PRO A 119 -13.57 5.87 -12.58
CA PRO A 119 -13.03 5.88 -11.22
C PRO A 119 -12.72 7.29 -10.70
N VAL A 120 -12.20 8.18 -11.54
CA VAL A 120 -11.87 9.56 -11.15
C VAL A 120 -13.14 10.38 -10.97
N LEU A 121 -14.10 10.26 -11.89
CA LEU A 121 -15.41 10.93 -11.83
C LEU A 121 -16.22 10.47 -10.61
N SER A 122 -16.22 9.17 -10.33
CA SER A 122 -16.88 8.59 -9.16
C SER A 122 -16.23 9.04 -7.85
N PHE A 123 -14.90 9.09 -7.81
CA PHE A 123 -14.17 9.59 -6.65
C PHE A 123 -14.50 11.06 -6.37
N ALA A 124 -14.54 11.89 -7.41
CA ALA A 124 -14.92 13.30 -7.29
C ALA A 124 -16.35 13.44 -6.75
N GLN A 125 -17.29 12.67 -7.31
CA GLN A 125 -18.69 12.66 -6.84
C GLN A 125 -18.80 12.27 -5.37
N ALA A 126 -18.10 11.21 -4.95
CA ALA A 126 -18.14 10.69 -3.59
C ALA A 126 -17.58 11.69 -2.55
N HIS A 127 -16.60 12.52 -2.94
CA HIS A 127 -15.94 13.49 -2.06
C HIS A 127 -16.46 14.93 -2.25
N GLY A 128 -17.50 15.12 -3.06
CA GLY A 128 -18.05 16.45 -3.33
C GLY A 128 -17.11 17.39 -4.10
N MET A 129 -16.12 16.82 -4.80
CA MET A 129 -15.17 17.57 -5.63
C MET A 129 -15.75 17.82 -7.02
N LYS A 130 -15.19 18.80 -7.72
CA LYS A 130 -15.50 19.09 -9.12
C LYS A 130 -14.42 18.57 -10.05
N VAL A 131 -14.77 18.33 -11.30
CA VAL A 131 -13.84 17.84 -12.33
C VAL A 131 -13.72 18.86 -13.46
N ARG A 132 -12.47 19.17 -13.81
CA ARG A 132 -12.13 19.75 -15.11
C ARG A 132 -11.94 18.60 -16.08
N ALA A 133 -12.78 18.51 -17.10
CA ALA A 133 -12.63 17.49 -18.13
C ALA A 133 -11.60 17.94 -19.17
N HIS A 134 -10.62 17.07 -19.41
CA HIS A 134 -9.46 17.32 -20.25
C HIS A 134 -9.21 16.07 -21.12
N THR A 135 -9.30 16.14 -22.45
CA THR A 135 -9.74 17.26 -23.30
C THR A 135 -10.48 16.74 -24.53
N LEU A 136 -11.42 17.53 -25.08
CA LEU A 136 -12.22 17.10 -26.24
C LEU A 136 -11.39 17.10 -27.53
N VAL A 137 -10.79 18.24 -27.91
CA VAL A 137 -10.08 18.37 -29.19
C VAL A 137 -8.62 18.70 -28.96
N TRP A 138 -7.74 17.75 -29.28
CA TRP A 138 -6.30 17.96 -29.23
C TRP A 138 -5.62 17.37 -30.46
N HIS A 139 -4.60 18.06 -30.98
CA HIS A 139 -3.78 17.58 -32.09
C HIS A 139 -2.95 16.35 -31.68
N SER A 140 -2.60 16.26 -30.39
CA SER A 140 -1.99 15.09 -29.78
C SER A 140 -3.07 14.19 -29.16
N ARG A 141 -2.72 12.96 -28.81
CA ARG A 141 -3.58 12.00 -28.09
C ARG A 141 -4.98 11.79 -28.70
N THR A 142 -5.12 12.03 -30.01
CA THR A 142 -6.31 11.68 -30.80
C THR A 142 -5.91 10.62 -31.84
N PRO A 143 -6.51 9.43 -31.85
CA PRO A 143 -6.10 8.37 -32.75
C PRO A 143 -6.32 8.74 -34.23
N ARG A 144 -5.31 8.48 -35.08
CA ARG A 144 -5.40 8.75 -36.53
C ARG A 144 -6.64 8.12 -37.17
N TRP A 145 -7.00 6.91 -36.76
CA TRP A 145 -8.12 6.18 -37.33
C TRP A 145 -9.46 6.93 -37.24
N PHE A 146 -9.61 7.84 -36.28
CA PHE A 146 -10.80 8.67 -36.12
C PHE A 146 -10.98 9.69 -37.25
N PHE A 147 -9.91 9.98 -37.99
CA PHE A 147 -9.91 10.88 -39.15
C PHE A 147 -9.96 10.13 -40.49
N CYS A 148 -9.88 8.80 -40.47
CA CYS A 148 -9.79 7.99 -41.67
C CYS A 148 -11.15 7.40 -42.07
N GLU A 149 -11.34 7.16 -43.36
CA GLU A 149 -12.48 6.40 -43.88
C GLU A 149 -12.51 5.01 -43.24
N ASN A 150 -13.72 4.52 -42.93
CA ASN A 150 -13.96 3.19 -42.34
C ASN A 150 -13.22 2.93 -41.01
N TRP A 151 -12.88 3.97 -40.25
CA TRP A 151 -12.11 3.86 -39.01
C TRP A 151 -10.75 3.15 -39.17
N SER A 152 -10.14 3.26 -40.36
CA SER A 152 -8.91 2.52 -40.68
C SER A 152 -7.71 3.04 -39.89
N ASP A 153 -7.00 2.13 -39.22
CA ASP A 153 -5.75 2.39 -38.50
C ASP A 153 -4.50 2.22 -39.37
N LEU A 154 -4.67 1.96 -40.67
CA LEU A 154 -3.56 1.84 -41.61
C LEU A 154 -2.84 3.19 -41.78
N PRO A 155 -1.50 3.21 -41.82
CA PRO A 155 -0.72 4.44 -41.90
C PRO A 155 -1.07 5.34 -43.11
N ASP A 156 -1.44 4.73 -44.24
CA ASP A 156 -1.77 5.39 -45.51
C ASP A 156 -3.28 5.49 -45.78
N ALA A 157 -4.12 5.18 -44.79
CA ALA A 157 -5.56 5.29 -44.91
C ALA A 157 -5.99 6.71 -45.32
N THR A 158 -6.97 6.76 -46.23
CA THR A 158 -7.57 7.99 -46.73
C THR A 158 -8.32 8.70 -45.61
N LEU A 159 -8.09 10.02 -45.49
CA LEU A 159 -8.81 10.86 -44.56
C LEU A 159 -10.25 11.09 -45.04
N VAL A 160 -11.19 11.19 -44.11
CA VAL A 160 -12.56 11.57 -44.43
C VAL A 160 -12.64 13.03 -44.89
N ASP A 161 -13.69 13.36 -45.64
CA ASP A 161 -13.97 14.73 -46.00
C ASP A 161 -14.39 15.59 -44.80
N ARG A 162 -14.38 16.91 -45.01
CA ARG A 162 -14.71 17.92 -44.01
C ARG A 162 -16.10 17.73 -43.39
N ASP A 163 -17.12 17.43 -44.19
CA ASP A 163 -18.49 17.33 -43.70
C ASP A 163 -18.65 16.11 -42.79
N THR A 164 -18.04 14.99 -43.17
CA THR A 164 -17.95 13.78 -42.35
C THR A 164 -17.20 14.05 -41.05
N MET A 165 -16.08 14.78 -41.10
CA MET A 165 -15.30 15.08 -39.90
C MET A 165 -16.04 16.03 -38.94
N LEU A 166 -16.78 17.01 -39.46
CA LEU A 166 -17.62 17.88 -38.63
C LEU A 166 -18.71 17.10 -37.90
N LEU A 167 -19.35 16.13 -38.58
CA LEU A 167 -20.33 15.24 -37.95
C LEU A 167 -19.69 14.33 -36.90
N ARG A 168 -18.51 13.77 -37.19
CA ARG A 168 -17.73 12.97 -36.23
C ARG A 168 -17.36 13.79 -34.99
N MET A 169 -16.88 15.02 -35.15
CA MET A 169 -16.57 15.93 -34.06
C MET A 169 -17.80 16.23 -33.21
N GLU A 170 -18.91 16.63 -33.85
CA GLU A 170 -20.15 16.96 -33.13
C GLU A 170 -20.68 15.75 -32.34
N ASN A 171 -20.75 14.59 -32.98
CA ASN A 171 -21.23 13.36 -32.34
C ASN A 171 -20.35 12.91 -31.18
N TYR A 172 -19.02 13.01 -31.34
CA TYR A 172 -18.05 12.72 -30.28
C TYR A 172 -18.25 13.64 -29.07
N ILE A 173 -18.23 14.97 -29.30
CA ILE A 173 -18.42 15.97 -28.25
C ILE A 173 -19.76 15.78 -27.55
N ARG A 174 -20.84 15.58 -28.32
CA ARG A 174 -22.17 15.30 -27.76
C ARG A 174 -22.14 14.08 -26.84
N ASP A 175 -21.70 12.95 -27.36
CA ASP A 175 -21.82 11.67 -26.66
C ASP A 175 -21.00 11.66 -25.37
N GLU A 176 -19.82 12.29 -25.37
CA GLU A 176 -19.00 12.44 -24.18
C GLU A 176 -19.62 13.36 -23.13
N MET A 177 -20.10 14.55 -23.53
CA MET A 177 -20.74 15.49 -22.61
C MET A 177 -22.06 14.93 -22.06
N GLU A 178 -22.91 14.34 -22.90
CA GLU A 178 -24.16 13.71 -22.47
C GLU A 178 -23.91 12.54 -21.52
N TYR A 179 -22.86 11.74 -21.75
CA TYR A 179 -22.50 10.67 -20.85
C TYR A 179 -22.19 11.20 -19.44
N VAL A 180 -21.27 12.15 -19.32
CA VAL A 180 -20.90 12.66 -17.98
C VAL A 180 -22.01 13.47 -17.34
N ASN A 181 -22.81 14.21 -18.11
CA ASN A 181 -23.98 14.93 -17.58
C ASN A 181 -25.04 13.95 -17.04
N SER A 182 -25.21 12.79 -17.68
CA SER A 182 -26.15 11.77 -17.24
C SER A 182 -25.67 10.93 -16.05
N GLN A 183 -24.41 10.48 -16.06
CA GLN A 183 -23.86 9.59 -15.03
C GLN A 183 -23.34 10.35 -13.82
N TYR A 184 -22.79 11.55 -14.04
CA TYR A 184 -22.12 12.36 -13.02
C TYR A 184 -22.67 13.80 -12.99
N PRO A 185 -23.99 13.98 -12.79
CA PRO A 185 -24.64 15.28 -12.88
C PRO A 185 -23.98 16.30 -11.94
N GLY A 186 -23.53 17.42 -12.51
CA GLY A 186 -22.91 18.52 -11.79
C GLY A 186 -21.50 18.25 -11.25
N VAL A 187 -20.86 17.13 -11.60
CA VAL A 187 -19.46 16.84 -11.21
C VAL A 187 -18.50 17.61 -12.11
N VAL A 188 -18.66 17.52 -13.43
CA VAL A 188 -17.85 18.28 -14.40
C VAL A 188 -18.32 19.73 -14.42
N TYR A 189 -17.41 20.66 -14.12
CA TYR A 189 -17.70 22.11 -14.08
C TYR A 189 -16.98 22.91 -15.16
N ALA A 190 -15.95 22.34 -15.77
CA ALA A 190 -15.15 22.98 -16.81
C ALA A 190 -14.71 21.94 -17.84
N TRP A 191 -14.67 22.35 -19.11
CA TRP A 191 -14.15 21.55 -20.22
C TRP A 191 -13.01 22.28 -20.89
N ASP A 192 -11.86 21.62 -21.01
CA ASP A 192 -10.85 22.02 -21.98
C ASP A 192 -11.35 21.52 -23.36
N VAL A 193 -11.99 22.42 -24.11
CA VAL A 193 -12.65 22.07 -25.38
C VAL A 193 -11.62 21.86 -26.47
N VAL A 194 -10.64 22.77 -26.55
CA VAL A 194 -9.52 22.67 -27.48
C VAL A 194 -8.22 22.88 -26.71
N ASN A 195 -7.26 22.00 -26.91
CA ASN A 195 -5.93 22.04 -26.29
C ASN A 195 -4.82 22.34 -27.33
N GLU A 196 -3.94 23.30 -27.03
CA GLU A 196 -2.67 23.56 -27.74
C GLU A 196 -2.78 23.75 -29.26
N ALA A 197 -3.82 24.46 -29.69
CA ALA A 197 -4.07 24.74 -31.10
C ALA A 197 -3.28 25.94 -31.65
N ILE A 198 -2.66 26.75 -30.78
CA ILE A 198 -1.88 27.92 -31.17
C ILE A 198 -0.39 27.61 -31.00
N ASP A 199 0.32 27.56 -32.13
CA ASP A 199 1.78 27.43 -32.17
C ASP A 199 2.32 28.20 -33.39
N PRO A 200 2.76 29.46 -33.21
CA PRO A 200 3.29 30.28 -34.29
C PRO A 200 4.55 29.71 -34.98
N ALA A 201 5.22 28.72 -34.38
CA ALA A 201 6.35 28.04 -35.01
C ALA A 201 5.92 26.87 -35.93
N MET A 202 4.67 26.41 -35.81
CA MET A 202 4.13 25.22 -36.47
C MET A 202 2.99 25.54 -37.44
N GLY A 203 3.15 26.61 -38.22
CA GLY A 203 2.28 26.88 -39.38
C GLY A 203 1.57 28.23 -39.40
N HIS A 204 0.30 28.21 -39.85
CA HIS A 204 -0.56 29.31 -40.33
C HIS A 204 -0.22 30.74 -39.83
N PRO A 205 -0.30 31.79 -40.68
CA PRO A 205 0.01 33.18 -40.27
C PRO A 205 -0.77 33.70 -39.06
N ALA A 206 -1.95 33.15 -38.76
CA ALA A 206 -2.74 33.48 -37.58
C ALA A 206 -2.28 32.74 -36.30
N GLY A 207 -1.20 31.96 -36.35
CA GLY A 207 -0.65 31.18 -35.25
C GLY A 207 -1.29 29.82 -35.02
N ILE A 208 -2.28 29.41 -35.83
CA ILE A 208 -2.94 28.10 -35.74
C ILE A 208 -1.94 27.00 -36.14
N ARG A 209 -1.80 25.98 -35.30
CA ARG A 209 -1.00 24.78 -35.59
C ARG A 209 -1.59 24.04 -36.79
N THR A 210 -0.81 23.94 -37.86
CA THR A 210 -1.18 23.18 -39.08
C THR A 210 -0.35 21.92 -39.25
N GLU A 211 0.92 21.95 -38.86
CA GLU A 211 1.80 20.78 -38.98
C GLU A 211 1.40 19.70 -37.96
N GLY A 212 1.19 18.47 -38.45
CA GLY A 212 0.81 17.32 -37.61
C GLY A 212 -0.59 17.40 -36.99
N ASN A 213 -1.45 18.31 -37.47
CA ASN A 213 -2.79 18.52 -36.91
C ASN A 213 -3.89 18.00 -37.85
N LEU A 214 -4.36 16.78 -37.58
CA LEU A 214 -5.39 16.12 -38.40
C LEU A 214 -6.75 16.82 -38.36
N TRP A 215 -7.06 17.56 -37.29
CA TRP A 215 -8.27 18.39 -37.23
C TRP A 215 -8.22 19.53 -38.25
N TYR A 216 -7.08 20.19 -38.38
CA TYR A 216 -6.87 21.22 -39.39
C TYR A 216 -6.83 20.63 -40.81
N GLU A 217 -6.20 19.47 -41.00
CA GLU A 217 -6.09 18.82 -42.31
C GLU A 217 -7.44 18.38 -42.88
N THR A 218 -8.33 17.86 -42.03
CA THR A 218 -9.65 17.35 -42.43
C THR A 218 -10.72 18.44 -42.48
N ILE A 219 -10.75 19.34 -41.49
CA ILE A 219 -11.77 20.39 -41.42
C ILE A 219 -11.27 21.68 -42.05
N GLY A 220 -10.14 22.21 -41.59
CA GLY A 220 -9.61 23.52 -41.99
C GLY A 220 -9.52 24.49 -40.81
N GLU A 221 -9.23 25.76 -41.08
CA GLU A 221 -8.89 26.76 -40.04
C GLU A 221 -9.97 27.00 -38.97
N ASP A 222 -11.24 26.71 -39.26
CA ASP A 222 -12.38 26.96 -38.38
C ASP A 222 -12.75 25.75 -37.49
N TYR A 223 -11.94 24.69 -37.47
CA TYR A 223 -12.19 23.51 -36.61
C TYR A 223 -12.30 23.87 -35.11
N ILE A 224 -11.54 24.87 -34.66
CA ILE A 224 -11.55 25.34 -33.27
C ILE A 224 -12.93 25.92 -32.95
N GLU A 225 -13.45 26.79 -33.82
CA GLU A 225 -14.76 27.40 -33.63
C GLU A 225 -15.89 26.37 -33.64
N TRP A 226 -15.82 25.38 -34.54
CA TRP A 226 -16.80 24.29 -34.57
C TRP A 226 -16.78 23.46 -33.28
N ALA A 227 -15.60 23.13 -32.75
CA ALA A 227 -15.49 22.42 -31.49
C ALA A 227 -16.18 23.18 -30.34
N PHE A 228 -15.93 24.48 -30.21
CA PHE A 228 -16.60 25.32 -29.21
C PHE A 228 -18.10 25.47 -29.45
N THR A 229 -18.53 25.61 -30.71
CA THR A 229 -19.96 25.68 -31.06
C THR A 229 -20.69 24.40 -30.66
N PHE A 230 -20.10 23.23 -30.92
CA PHE A 230 -20.67 21.94 -30.52
C PHE A 230 -20.64 21.77 -29.00
N ALA A 231 -19.52 22.06 -28.33
CA ALA A 231 -19.45 21.96 -26.88
C ALA A 231 -20.47 22.87 -26.19
N ARG A 232 -20.66 24.10 -26.68
CA ARG A 232 -21.68 25.03 -26.15
C ARG A 232 -23.10 24.50 -26.30
N LYS A 233 -23.39 23.79 -27.38
CA LYS A 233 -24.70 23.17 -27.64
C LYS A 233 -25.06 22.09 -26.61
N TYR A 234 -24.06 21.37 -26.07
CA TYR A 234 -24.27 20.21 -25.19
C TYR A 234 -23.84 20.46 -23.72
N ALA A 235 -23.33 21.64 -23.40
CA ALA A 235 -22.96 22.03 -22.05
C ALA A 235 -24.18 22.17 -21.13
N ASP A 236 -24.12 21.53 -19.96
CA ASP A 236 -25.12 21.73 -18.91
C ASP A 236 -24.99 23.13 -18.27
N PRO A 237 -26.08 23.70 -17.72
CA PRO A 237 -26.01 24.97 -17.01
C PRO A 237 -24.94 24.97 -15.91
N GLY A 238 -23.98 25.89 -16.00
CA GLY A 238 -22.88 26.02 -15.05
C GLY A 238 -21.57 25.33 -15.48
N GLN A 239 -21.57 24.57 -16.58
CA GLN A 239 -20.34 24.11 -17.22
C GLN A 239 -19.70 25.24 -18.02
N LYS A 240 -18.41 25.50 -17.76
CA LYS A 240 -17.62 26.51 -18.46
C LYS A 240 -16.71 25.88 -19.53
N LEU A 241 -16.59 26.53 -20.68
CA LEU A 241 -15.81 26.07 -21.82
C LEU A 241 -14.51 26.85 -21.96
N PHE A 242 -13.41 26.12 -21.94
CA PHE A 242 -12.06 26.68 -21.93
C PHE A 242 -11.29 26.32 -23.19
N TYR A 243 -10.52 27.28 -23.67
CA TYR A 243 -9.35 27.02 -24.49
C TYR A 243 -8.15 26.80 -23.56
N ASN A 244 -7.40 25.71 -23.70
CA ASN A 244 -6.26 25.40 -22.84
C ASN A 244 -4.96 25.37 -23.66
N ASP A 245 -3.89 26.02 -23.19
CA ASP A 245 -2.63 26.09 -23.95
C ASP A 245 -1.40 26.23 -23.05
N ASP A 246 -0.29 25.69 -23.53
CA ASP A 246 1.02 25.85 -22.95
C ASP A 246 1.60 27.22 -23.30
N ASP A 247 2.73 27.60 -22.68
CA ASP A 247 3.53 28.74 -23.13
C ASP A 247 2.79 30.08 -23.30
N CYS A 248 1.65 30.26 -22.60
CA CYS A 248 0.78 31.44 -22.68
C CYS A 248 1.50 32.77 -22.36
N THR A 249 2.72 32.71 -21.78
CA THR A 249 3.56 33.87 -21.48
C THR A 249 4.54 34.23 -22.59
N LYS A 250 4.78 33.35 -23.58
CA LYS A 250 5.71 33.61 -24.68
C LYS A 250 5.21 34.74 -25.55
N SER A 251 6.09 35.70 -25.85
CA SER A 251 5.73 36.91 -26.61
C SER A 251 5.13 36.59 -27.99
N ALA A 252 5.58 35.51 -28.65
CA ALA A 252 5.10 35.12 -29.97
C ALA A 252 3.67 34.57 -29.95
N LYS A 253 3.23 33.92 -28.85
CA LYS A 253 1.89 33.32 -28.73
C LYS A 253 0.81 34.32 -28.33
N LYS A 254 1.15 35.38 -27.59
CA LYS A 254 0.18 36.32 -26.99
C LYS A 254 -0.83 36.92 -27.98
N ALA A 255 -0.36 37.45 -29.11
CA ALA A 255 -1.24 38.12 -30.07
C ALA A 255 -2.18 37.12 -30.80
N PRO A 256 -1.67 36.01 -31.37
CA PRO A 256 -2.53 34.93 -31.89
C PRO A 256 -3.57 34.43 -30.88
N LEU A 257 -3.15 34.24 -29.62
CA LEU A 257 -4.01 33.75 -28.57
C LEU A 257 -5.12 34.75 -28.22
N CYS A 258 -4.80 36.04 -28.07
CA CYS A 258 -5.82 37.08 -27.86
C CYS A 258 -6.83 37.11 -29.01
N THR A 259 -6.37 37.08 -30.26
CA THR A 259 -7.27 37.09 -31.43
C THR A 259 -8.24 35.90 -31.41
N LEU A 260 -7.74 34.70 -31.09
CA LEU A 260 -8.57 33.51 -30.99
C LEU A 260 -9.61 33.64 -29.86
N LEU A 261 -9.14 34.01 -28.66
CA LEU A 261 -10.00 34.14 -27.48
C LEU A 261 -11.08 35.21 -27.67
N GLU A 262 -10.73 36.38 -28.22
CA GLU A 262 -11.67 37.44 -28.57
C GLU A 262 -12.71 36.95 -29.56
N THR A 263 -12.28 36.24 -30.62
CA THR A 263 -13.19 35.72 -31.66
C THR A 263 -14.20 34.73 -31.09
N LEU A 264 -13.77 33.81 -30.23
CA LEU A 264 -14.65 32.80 -29.63
C LEU A 264 -15.53 33.40 -28.52
N HIS A 265 -15.02 34.37 -27.77
CA HIS A 265 -15.78 35.07 -26.74
C HIS A 265 -16.90 35.94 -27.34
N ASP A 266 -16.60 36.70 -28.41
CA ASP A 266 -17.60 37.51 -29.12
C ASP A 266 -18.74 36.68 -29.74
N LYS A 267 -18.49 35.38 -29.97
CA LYS A 267 -19.47 34.40 -30.45
C LYS A 267 -20.25 33.70 -29.33
N ASP A 268 -19.98 34.02 -28.06
CA ASP A 268 -20.62 33.42 -26.88
C ASP A 268 -20.40 31.89 -26.72
N VAL A 269 -19.34 31.36 -27.34
CA VAL A 269 -19.00 29.93 -27.28
C VAL A 269 -17.88 29.61 -26.30
N LEU A 270 -17.11 30.61 -25.84
CA LEU A 270 -16.00 30.46 -24.89
C LEU A 270 -16.24 31.23 -23.59
N ASP A 271 -15.92 30.58 -22.46
CA ASP A 271 -16.01 31.17 -21.11
C ASP A 271 -14.64 31.55 -20.54
N GLY A 272 -13.56 30.89 -20.97
CA GLY A 272 -12.26 31.07 -20.33
C GLY A 272 -11.02 30.57 -21.05
N LEU A 273 -9.87 30.94 -20.49
CA LEU A 273 -8.53 30.47 -20.85
C LEU A 273 -7.95 29.60 -19.72
N GLY A 274 -7.52 28.39 -20.08
CA GLY A 274 -6.65 27.55 -19.28
C GLY A 274 -5.20 27.85 -19.61
N MET A 275 -4.43 28.31 -18.62
CA MET A 275 -2.99 28.49 -18.73
C MET A 275 -2.31 27.29 -18.07
N GLN A 276 -1.82 26.33 -18.87
CA GLN A 276 -1.22 25.09 -18.36
C GLN A 276 -0.17 25.36 -17.29
N SER A 277 0.75 26.29 -17.57
CA SER A 277 1.74 26.76 -16.61
C SER A 277 2.73 25.68 -16.16
N HIS A 278 3.27 24.94 -17.13
CA HIS A 278 4.53 24.23 -16.96
C HIS A 278 5.68 25.24 -16.90
N LEU A 279 6.17 25.54 -15.69
CA LEU A 279 7.14 26.62 -15.46
C LEU A 279 8.55 26.07 -15.21
N GLY A 280 9.57 26.90 -15.45
CA GLY A 280 10.90 26.71 -14.89
C GLY A 280 11.08 27.44 -13.57
N MET A 281 12.20 27.17 -12.89
CA MET A 281 12.59 27.87 -11.65
C MET A 281 12.67 29.39 -11.83
N ASP A 282 13.17 29.85 -12.98
CA ASP A 282 13.45 31.26 -13.23
C ASP A 282 12.61 31.88 -14.37
N SER A 283 11.99 31.04 -15.21
CA SER A 283 11.28 31.45 -16.42
C SER A 283 9.90 30.82 -16.52
N PRO A 284 8.86 31.55 -16.96
CA PRO A 284 8.84 33.00 -17.16
C PRO A 284 9.11 33.75 -15.84
N THR A 285 9.55 35.00 -15.91
CA THR A 285 9.62 35.83 -14.70
C THR A 285 8.21 36.09 -14.16
N LEU A 286 8.10 36.39 -12.86
CA LEU A 286 6.79 36.68 -12.25
C LEU A 286 6.09 37.88 -12.93
N ALA A 287 6.85 38.86 -13.40
CA ALA A 287 6.34 40.01 -14.13
C ALA A 287 5.80 39.63 -15.53
N GLU A 288 6.50 38.76 -16.27
CA GLU A 288 6.00 38.26 -17.56
C GLU A 288 4.71 37.46 -17.41
N TYR A 289 4.63 36.64 -16.36
CA TYR A 289 3.44 35.87 -16.02
C TYR A 289 2.27 36.79 -15.62
N GLN A 290 2.52 37.77 -14.75
CA GLN A 290 1.54 38.79 -14.38
C GLN A 290 1.02 39.57 -15.60
N ASN A 291 1.91 39.98 -16.50
CA ASN A 291 1.54 40.73 -17.69
C ASN A 291 0.65 39.90 -18.63
N ALA A 292 0.92 38.60 -18.77
CA ALA A 292 0.08 37.69 -19.54
C ALA A 292 -1.32 37.55 -18.91
N LEU A 293 -1.39 37.31 -17.59
CA LEU A 293 -2.68 37.23 -16.89
C LEU A 293 -3.52 38.50 -17.02
N ILE A 294 -2.91 39.67 -16.84
CA ILE A 294 -3.62 40.96 -17.00
C ILE A 294 -4.06 41.17 -18.46
N LEU A 295 -3.27 40.74 -19.44
CA LEU A 295 -3.63 40.81 -20.84
C LEU A 295 -4.90 40.00 -21.12
N TYR A 296 -4.93 38.72 -20.74
CA TYR A 296 -6.07 37.85 -21.02
C TYR A 296 -7.30 38.21 -20.18
N ALA A 297 -7.12 38.66 -18.93
CA ALA A 297 -8.23 39.06 -18.07
C ALA A 297 -9.00 40.29 -18.61
N ARG A 298 -8.37 41.12 -19.47
CA ARG A 298 -9.05 42.26 -20.12
C ARG A 298 -10.10 41.84 -21.14
N LEU A 299 -10.08 40.58 -21.58
CA LEU A 299 -11.07 40.03 -22.51
C LEU A 299 -12.41 39.73 -21.81
N GLY A 300 -12.49 39.85 -20.47
CA GLY A 300 -13.72 39.58 -19.72
C GLY A 300 -13.99 38.09 -19.46
N ILE A 301 -13.03 37.22 -19.79
CA ILE A 301 -13.10 35.77 -19.64
C ILE A 301 -12.56 35.29 -18.28
N THR A 302 -12.96 34.10 -17.84
CA THR A 302 -12.39 33.41 -16.67
C THR A 302 -11.01 32.84 -17.02
N ILE A 303 -10.05 32.91 -16.08
CA ILE A 303 -8.73 32.27 -16.22
C ILE A 303 -8.60 31.14 -15.21
N HIS A 304 -8.14 29.98 -15.66
CA HIS A 304 -7.67 28.89 -14.81
C HIS A 304 -6.17 28.67 -15.00
N ILE A 305 -5.47 28.34 -13.93
CA ILE A 305 -4.12 27.76 -13.99
C ILE A 305 -4.32 26.25 -13.95
N THR A 306 -3.99 25.54 -15.02
CA THR A 306 -4.60 24.22 -15.28
C THR A 306 -3.68 23.03 -15.06
N GLU A 307 -2.36 23.22 -15.19
CA GLU A 307 -1.37 22.13 -15.22
C GLU A 307 -0.06 22.56 -14.52
N LEU A 308 -0.19 23.23 -13.37
CA LEU A 308 0.94 23.83 -12.69
C LEU A 308 1.95 22.77 -12.23
N ASP A 309 3.15 22.86 -12.77
CA ASP A 309 4.36 22.26 -12.23
C ASP A 309 5.54 23.24 -12.42
N ILE A 310 6.58 23.09 -11.59
CA ILE A 310 7.76 23.96 -11.68
C ILE A 310 9.00 23.09 -11.73
N SER A 311 9.54 22.92 -12.94
CA SER A 311 10.66 22.02 -13.23
C SER A 311 11.88 22.34 -12.38
N SER A 312 12.25 21.41 -11.50
CA SER A 312 13.45 21.45 -10.67
C SER A 312 14.21 20.13 -10.80
N SER A 313 15.49 20.19 -11.17
CA SER A 313 16.37 19.01 -11.27
C SER A 313 17.22 18.77 -10.03
N VAL A 314 17.19 19.67 -9.04
CA VAL A 314 18.09 19.63 -7.88
C VAL A 314 17.27 19.44 -6.62
N ASN A 315 17.67 18.49 -5.77
CA ASN A 315 16.97 18.14 -4.53
C ASN A 315 17.80 18.42 -3.27
N THR A 316 18.43 19.60 -3.22
CA THR A 316 19.08 20.07 -1.99
C THR A 316 18.10 20.91 -1.17
N PRO A 317 18.28 21.04 0.17
CA PRO A 317 17.43 21.88 1.00
C PRO A 317 17.28 23.32 0.46
N LEU A 318 18.38 23.92 0.00
CA LEU A 318 18.36 25.25 -0.62
C LEU A 318 17.58 25.27 -1.94
N SER A 319 17.71 24.25 -2.79
CA SER A 319 16.94 24.17 -4.04
C SER A 319 15.45 23.97 -3.78
N GLN A 320 15.07 23.15 -2.80
CA GLN A 320 13.69 22.97 -2.36
C GLN A 320 13.11 24.26 -1.76
N MET A 321 13.92 25.04 -1.03
CA MET A 321 13.50 26.36 -0.54
C MET A 321 13.35 27.40 -1.66
N ARG A 322 14.17 27.34 -2.72
CA ARG A 322 13.96 28.15 -3.93
C ARG A 322 12.64 27.81 -4.61
N LEU A 323 12.32 26.52 -4.71
CA LEU A 323 11.06 26.04 -5.26
C LEU A 323 9.87 26.53 -4.40
N ALA A 324 9.99 26.46 -3.08
CA ALA A 324 8.99 27.00 -2.15
C ALA A 324 8.74 28.50 -2.34
N TYR A 325 9.82 29.27 -2.42
CA TYR A 325 9.73 30.70 -2.73
C TYR A 325 9.02 30.96 -4.06
N ARG A 326 9.31 30.15 -5.08
CA ARG A 326 8.71 30.29 -6.41
C ARG A 326 7.21 29.99 -6.39
N TYR A 327 6.78 28.89 -5.76
CA TYR A 327 5.37 28.58 -5.54
C TYR A 327 4.67 29.69 -4.75
N ARG A 328 5.27 30.16 -3.66
CA ARG A 328 4.72 31.27 -2.86
C ARG A 328 4.49 32.53 -3.67
N SER A 329 5.50 32.91 -4.45
CA SER A 329 5.45 34.12 -5.29
C SER A 329 4.33 34.05 -6.31
N LEU A 330 4.14 32.89 -6.94
CA LEU A 330 3.06 32.65 -7.89
C LEU A 330 1.69 32.70 -7.22
N PHE A 331 1.48 31.95 -6.13
CA PHE A 331 0.20 31.92 -5.42
C PHE A 331 -0.17 33.29 -4.83
N SER A 332 0.81 34.05 -4.32
CA SER A 332 0.61 35.42 -3.85
C SER A 332 0.21 36.38 -4.97
N LEU A 333 0.81 36.23 -6.16
CA LEU A 333 0.42 36.98 -7.36
C LEU A 333 -1.02 36.65 -7.77
N LEU A 334 -1.38 35.37 -7.88
CA LEU A 334 -2.71 34.92 -8.29
C LEU A 334 -3.80 35.43 -7.33
N GLU A 335 -3.58 35.27 -6.02
CA GLU A 335 -4.50 35.81 -5.00
C GLU A 335 -4.63 37.33 -5.10
N THR A 336 -3.52 38.05 -5.31
CA THR A 336 -3.53 39.51 -5.46
C THR A 336 -4.31 39.94 -6.70
N LEU A 337 -4.12 39.26 -7.84
CA LEU A 337 -4.83 39.57 -9.07
C LEU A 337 -6.33 39.33 -8.93
N LYS A 338 -6.72 38.21 -8.30
CA LYS A 338 -8.13 37.90 -8.02
C LYS A 338 -8.77 38.90 -7.07
N THR A 339 -8.16 39.12 -5.90
CA THR A 339 -8.79 39.85 -4.79
C THR A 339 -8.65 41.37 -4.86
N LYS A 340 -7.56 41.88 -5.46
CA LYS A 340 -7.25 43.32 -5.48
C LYS A 340 -7.28 43.96 -6.87
N ARG A 341 -7.18 43.16 -7.94
CA ARG A 341 -7.21 43.67 -9.32
C ARG A 341 -8.45 43.23 -10.11
N GLY A 342 -9.28 42.35 -9.54
CA GLY A 342 -10.54 41.92 -10.14
C GLY A 342 -10.39 40.97 -11.34
N CYS A 343 -9.22 40.34 -11.52
CA CYS A 343 -9.07 39.30 -12.53
C CYS A 343 -9.90 38.08 -12.13
N ASP A 344 -10.70 37.50 -13.04
CA ASP A 344 -11.51 36.33 -12.72
C ASP A 344 -10.68 35.03 -12.80
N ILE A 345 -9.89 34.77 -11.76
CA ILE A 345 -9.14 33.51 -11.60
C ILE A 345 -10.02 32.51 -10.83
N GLY A 346 -10.36 31.38 -11.45
CA GLY A 346 -11.33 30.41 -10.91
C GLY A 346 -10.73 29.15 -10.29
N ASN A 347 -9.55 28.72 -10.74
CA ASN A 347 -8.91 27.47 -10.33
C ASN A 347 -7.39 27.54 -10.48
N VAL A 348 -6.69 26.84 -9.59
CA VAL A 348 -5.26 26.50 -9.73
C VAL A 348 -5.10 24.99 -9.54
N THR A 349 -4.76 24.28 -10.61
CA THR A 349 -4.54 22.84 -10.63
C THR A 349 -3.05 22.51 -10.75
N VAL A 350 -2.56 21.63 -9.89
CA VAL A 350 -1.19 21.09 -9.94
C VAL A 350 -1.15 19.82 -10.79
N TRP A 351 -0.19 19.69 -11.71
CA TRP A 351 -0.14 18.57 -12.68
C TRP A 351 0.57 17.32 -12.13
N GLY A 352 -0.07 16.72 -11.13
CA GLY A 352 0.37 15.49 -10.47
C GLY A 352 0.44 15.65 -8.95
N LEU A 353 0.34 14.52 -8.24
CA LEU A 353 0.33 14.53 -6.78
C LEU A 353 1.73 14.60 -6.18
N LYS A 354 2.67 13.74 -6.60
CA LYS A 354 4.00 13.61 -6.00
C LYS A 354 5.13 13.53 -7.02
N ASP A 355 6.31 14.00 -6.61
CA ASP A 355 7.46 14.24 -7.49
C ASP A 355 7.82 13.08 -8.41
N ASP A 356 7.91 11.86 -7.90
CA ASP A 356 8.32 10.67 -8.66
C ASP A 356 7.25 10.15 -9.63
N GLN A 357 6.03 10.70 -9.58
CA GLN A 357 4.94 10.45 -10.53
C GLN A 357 4.74 11.58 -11.53
N SER A 358 5.52 12.66 -11.47
CA SER A 358 5.40 13.75 -12.45
C SER A 358 5.85 13.29 -13.84
N TRP A 359 5.08 13.66 -14.87
CA TRP A 359 5.37 13.44 -16.29
C TRP A 359 6.73 13.99 -16.76
N LEU A 360 7.33 14.90 -15.99
CA LEU A 360 8.67 15.44 -16.23
C LEU A 360 9.80 14.46 -15.87
N ASN A 361 9.47 13.34 -15.19
CA ASN A 361 10.45 12.31 -14.85
C ASN A 361 10.58 11.26 -15.95
N SER A 362 11.79 10.73 -16.08
CA SER A 362 12.08 9.52 -16.85
C SER A 362 12.96 8.57 -16.03
N ASP A 363 13.34 7.44 -16.63
CA ASP A 363 14.30 6.51 -16.03
C ASP A 363 15.69 7.15 -15.82
N THR A 364 16.05 8.13 -16.66
CA THR A 364 17.38 8.73 -16.68
C THR A 364 17.42 10.14 -16.10
N GLU A 365 16.27 10.82 -15.99
CA GLU A 365 16.19 12.19 -15.47
C GLU A 365 15.14 12.29 -14.37
N LYS A 366 15.58 12.69 -13.17
CA LYS A 366 14.71 12.93 -12.02
C LYS A 366 14.44 14.42 -11.82
N LYS A 367 13.18 14.75 -11.59
CA LYS A 367 12.67 16.10 -11.33
C LYS A 367 11.88 16.10 -10.03
N TYR A 368 11.79 17.28 -9.41
CA TYR A 368 11.11 17.49 -8.13
C TYR A 368 10.11 18.64 -8.19
N PRO A 369 9.13 18.63 -9.12
CA PRO A 369 8.41 19.85 -9.48
C PRO A 369 7.12 20.11 -8.68
N LEU A 370 6.69 19.16 -7.84
CA LEU A 370 5.36 19.14 -7.23
C LEU A 370 5.40 19.50 -5.73
N LEU A 371 4.22 19.43 -5.08
CA LEU A 371 4.04 19.84 -3.68
C LEU A 371 4.40 18.74 -2.68
N PHE A 372 4.39 17.47 -3.10
CA PHE A 372 4.67 16.32 -2.24
C PHE A 372 5.85 15.50 -2.76
N ASP A 373 6.61 14.92 -1.83
CA ASP A 373 7.72 14.02 -2.17
C ASP A 373 7.24 12.59 -2.47
N LYS A 374 8.18 11.71 -2.82
CA LYS A 374 7.90 10.30 -3.16
C LYS A 374 7.19 9.51 -2.06
N ASP A 375 7.30 9.97 -0.81
CA ASP A 375 6.76 9.32 0.39
C ASP A 375 5.49 10.02 0.91
N TYR A 376 4.85 10.86 0.08
CA TYR A 376 3.64 11.63 0.39
C TYR A 376 3.83 12.74 1.43
N ARG A 377 5.07 13.16 1.72
CA ARG A 377 5.33 14.25 2.67
C ARG A 377 5.21 15.61 1.99
N CYS A 378 4.70 16.60 2.73
CA CYS A 378 4.61 17.98 2.27
C CYS A 378 6.02 18.55 2.12
N LYS A 379 6.38 18.97 0.91
CA LYS A 379 7.66 19.64 0.64
C LYS A 379 7.59 21.10 1.11
N PRO A 380 8.74 21.81 1.23
CA PRO A 380 8.74 23.26 1.33
C PRO A 380 7.83 23.95 0.28
N ALA A 381 7.74 23.39 -0.93
CA ALA A 381 6.86 23.84 -2.00
C ALA A 381 5.37 23.91 -1.59
N PHE A 382 4.88 22.93 -0.84
CA PHE A 382 3.53 22.92 -0.28
C PHE A 382 3.30 24.14 0.63
N PHE A 383 4.22 24.40 1.55
CA PHE A 383 4.13 25.55 2.47
C PHE A 383 4.32 26.88 1.74
N GLY A 384 5.05 26.87 0.63
CA GLY A 384 5.11 27.99 -0.32
C GLY A 384 3.73 28.29 -0.90
N ALA A 385 3.06 27.27 -1.46
CA ALA A 385 1.69 27.38 -1.96
C ALA A 385 0.69 27.76 -0.86
N LEU A 386 0.88 27.30 0.38
CA LEU A 386 0.07 27.70 1.54
C LEU A 386 0.28 29.18 1.97
N GLN A 387 1.35 29.81 1.45
CA GLN A 387 1.84 31.13 1.86
C GLN A 387 2.26 31.21 3.33
N ASP A 388 2.79 30.11 3.86
CA ASP A 388 3.28 30.04 5.24
C ASP A 388 4.39 31.09 5.50
N ALA A 389 4.42 31.63 6.71
CA ALA A 389 5.31 32.72 7.07
C ALA A 389 6.78 32.30 7.19
N SER A 390 7.06 30.98 7.33
CA SER A 390 8.42 30.45 7.40
C SER A 390 9.14 30.43 6.05
N ILE A 391 8.39 30.38 4.95
CA ILE A 391 8.95 30.57 3.62
C ILE A 391 9.32 32.06 3.51
N PRO A 392 10.44 32.46 2.88
CA PRO A 392 10.75 33.88 2.68
C PRO A 392 9.88 34.55 1.60
N VAL A 393 9.76 35.89 1.64
CA VAL A 393 9.11 36.72 0.60
C VAL A 393 10.12 37.37 -0.36
N MET A 394 11.42 37.18 -0.17
CA MET A 394 12.49 37.75 -1.00
C MET A 394 13.41 36.65 -1.55
N SER A 395 13.86 36.81 -2.79
CA SER A 395 14.64 35.82 -3.55
C SER A 395 16.15 35.80 -3.27
N GLY A 396 16.65 36.53 -2.25
CA GLY A 396 18.08 36.54 -1.96
C GLY A 396 18.56 35.18 -1.47
N GLU A 397 19.60 34.60 -2.09
CA GLU A 397 20.10 33.28 -1.70
C GLU A 397 20.43 33.20 -0.21
N ASP A 398 21.05 34.24 0.36
CA ASP A 398 21.34 34.34 1.79
C ASP A 398 20.07 34.23 2.66
N LYS A 399 18.94 34.79 2.20
CA LYS A 399 17.65 34.74 2.92
C LYS A 399 16.97 33.39 2.81
N LEU A 400 17.10 32.73 1.67
CA LEU A 400 16.64 31.35 1.51
C LEU A 400 17.49 30.41 2.37
N GLN A 401 18.80 30.62 2.40
CA GLN A 401 19.74 29.86 3.22
C GLN A 401 19.46 30.07 4.73
N GLU A 402 19.25 31.31 5.18
CA GLU A 402 18.83 31.61 6.55
C GLU A 402 17.55 30.85 6.94
N ALA A 403 16.56 30.77 6.04
CA ALA A 403 15.32 30.03 6.29
C ALA A 403 15.54 28.53 6.38
N VAL A 404 16.39 27.97 5.51
CA VAL A 404 16.79 26.56 5.55
C VAL A 404 17.48 26.23 6.88
N GLU A 405 18.35 27.11 7.37
CA GLU A 405 19.02 26.95 8.66
C GLU A 405 18.06 27.07 9.84
N LYS A 406 17.18 28.07 9.83
CA LYS A 406 16.17 28.29 10.87
C LYS A 406 15.23 27.10 11.01
N LEU A 407 14.76 26.56 9.88
CA LEU A 407 13.88 25.39 9.82
C LEU A 407 14.62 24.06 10.05
N GLY A 408 15.93 24.09 10.25
CA GLY A 408 16.72 22.87 10.49
C GLY A 408 16.87 21.96 9.27
N LEU A 409 16.54 22.42 8.07
CA LEU A 409 16.53 21.61 6.84
C LEU A 409 17.93 21.23 6.33
N ASN A 410 18.98 21.91 6.82
CA ASN A 410 20.40 21.58 6.55
C ASN A 410 20.99 20.57 7.54
N LYS A 411 20.36 20.40 8.69
CA LYS A 411 20.76 19.34 9.60
C LYS A 411 20.25 18.05 8.96
N PRO A 412 21.04 16.96 8.97
CA PRO A 412 20.43 15.67 8.73
C PRO A 412 19.22 15.64 9.67
N ASN A 413 18.06 15.40 9.08
CA ASN A 413 16.80 15.30 9.81
C ASN A 413 17.07 14.46 11.08
N LYS A 414 16.37 14.65 12.22
CA LYS A 414 16.46 13.63 13.29
C LYS A 414 16.06 12.23 12.77
N GLN A 415 15.39 12.17 11.60
CA GLN A 415 15.10 10.99 10.78
C GLN A 415 16.23 10.56 9.81
N GLU A 416 17.33 11.30 9.69
CA GLU A 416 18.52 11.01 8.88
C GLU A 416 19.75 10.64 9.74
N GLU A 417 19.56 10.24 11.01
CA GLU A 417 20.44 9.24 11.60
C GLU A 417 20.23 7.93 10.84
N ALA A 418 21.03 7.74 9.77
CA ALA A 418 21.01 6.58 8.87
C ALA A 418 19.60 5.97 8.71
N ALA A 419 18.69 6.68 8.02
CA ALA A 419 17.27 6.34 7.89
C ALA A 419 17.03 4.84 7.96
N VAL A 420 16.65 4.38 9.15
CA VAL A 420 16.43 2.98 9.41
C VAL A 420 15.14 2.61 8.68
N ASN A 421 15.21 1.71 7.70
CA ASN A 421 14.01 1.30 6.95
C ASN A 421 13.02 0.61 7.90
N VAL A 422 11.87 1.25 8.12
CA VAL A 422 10.78 0.72 8.96
C VAL A 422 9.75 0.05 8.05
N TYR A 423 9.63 -1.28 8.14
CA TYR A 423 8.66 -2.06 7.36
C TYR A 423 7.36 -2.36 8.13
N LYS A 424 7.39 -2.22 9.46
CA LYS A 424 6.22 -2.38 10.35
C LYS A 424 6.32 -1.41 11.53
N THR A 425 5.27 -0.63 11.74
CA THR A 425 5.07 0.23 12.92
C THR A 425 4.17 -0.47 13.94
N LEU A 426 4.18 -0.06 15.22
CA LEU A 426 3.40 -0.75 16.27
C LEU A 426 1.88 -0.65 16.11
N ASN A 427 1.37 0.31 15.35
CA ASN A 427 -0.04 0.38 14.97
C ASN A 427 -0.46 -0.64 13.89
N ARG A 428 0.46 -1.48 13.42
CA ARG A 428 0.22 -2.59 12.48
C ARG A 428 0.70 -3.87 13.13
N HIS A 429 -0.17 -4.85 13.34
CA HIS A 429 0.25 -6.15 13.89
C HIS A 429 0.67 -7.14 12.81
N ASN A 430 0.37 -6.84 11.54
CA ASN A 430 0.84 -7.59 10.38
C ASN A 430 1.89 -6.83 9.53
N PRO A 431 2.88 -7.53 8.95
CA PRO A 431 3.16 -8.96 9.11
C PRO A 431 3.62 -9.31 10.53
N VAL A 432 3.50 -10.58 10.95
CA VAL A 432 3.82 -11.02 12.32
C VAL A 432 5.28 -10.78 12.69
N MET A 433 6.19 -10.77 11.72
CA MET A 433 7.62 -10.50 11.91
C MET A 433 8.23 -9.71 10.75
N VAL A 434 9.33 -9.00 11.03
CA VAL A 434 10.07 -8.18 10.04
C VAL A 434 11.58 -8.42 10.02
N GLN A 435 12.11 -9.14 11.02
CA GLN A 435 13.52 -9.54 11.06
C GLN A 435 13.90 -10.50 9.94
N ARG A 436 12.94 -11.30 9.45
CA ARG A 436 13.10 -12.35 8.45
C ARG A 436 11.78 -12.53 7.67
N PHE A 437 11.87 -13.13 6.50
CA PHE A 437 10.70 -13.64 5.78
C PHE A 437 10.32 -15.03 6.30
N GLY A 438 9.02 -15.31 6.21
CA GLY A 438 8.40 -16.53 6.74
C GLY A 438 7.10 -16.79 5.99
N ALA A 439 7.11 -17.86 5.22
CA ALA A 439 5.98 -18.28 4.39
C ALA A 439 5.28 -19.49 4.99
N ASP A 440 4.21 -19.93 4.32
CA ASP A 440 3.49 -21.17 4.60
C ASP A 440 3.25 -21.41 6.11
N PRO A 441 2.51 -20.50 6.79
CA PRO A 441 2.44 -20.50 8.25
C PRO A 441 1.57 -21.63 8.80
N TRP A 442 2.02 -22.22 9.91
CA TRP A 442 1.25 -23.14 10.72
C TRP A 442 1.26 -22.73 12.18
N ALA A 443 0.09 -22.70 12.81
CA ALA A 443 -0.08 -22.35 14.21
C ALA A 443 -0.35 -23.60 15.06
N MET A 444 0.46 -23.81 16.10
CA MET A 444 0.22 -24.82 17.12
C MET A 444 0.01 -24.11 18.47
N VAL A 445 -1.13 -24.37 19.10
CA VAL A 445 -1.41 -23.87 20.45
C VAL A 445 -0.91 -24.87 21.47
N TYR A 446 -0.08 -24.39 22.40
CA TYR A 446 0.44 -25.18 23.51
C TYR A 446 0.54 -24.32 24.76
N GLY A 447 -0.09 -24.80 25.84
CA GLY A 447 -0.26 -24.00 27.06
C GLY A 447 -1.05 -22.72 26.79
N ASP A 448 -0.50 -21.58 27.18
CA ASP A 448 -1.09 -20.25 27.00
C ASP A 448 -0.49 -19.48 25.81
N ARG A 449 0.21 -20.17 24.91
CA ARG A 449 0.93 -19.58 23.77
C ARG A 449 0.51 -20.21 22.44
N VAL A 450 0.64 -19.42 21.38
CA VAL A 450 0.63 -19.87 20.00
C VAL A 450 2.07 -19.93 19.51
N TYR A 451 2.47 -21.04 18.91
CA TYR A 451 3.73 -21.22 18.20
C TYR A 451 3.47 -21.20 16.70
N LEU A 452 4.11 -20.28 15.99
CA LEU A 452 4.07 -20.21 14.52
C LEU A 452 5.31 -20.87 13.94
N TYR A 453 5.09 -21.83 13.05
CA TYR A 453 6.11 -22.45 12.22
C TYR A 453 5.92 -21.96 10.80
N MET A 454 7.01 -21.55 10.16
CA MET A 454 6.95 -21.00 8.80
C MET A 454 8.08 -21.57 7.96
N THR A 455 7.82 -21.76 6.67
CA THR A 455 8.87 -21.94 5.65
C THR A 455 9.91 -20.83 5.80
N GLY A 456 11.19 -21.20 5.94
CA GLY A 456 12.33 -20.29 6.01
C GLY A 456 12.64 -19.67 4.65
N ASP A 457 11.84 -18.66 4.28
CA ASP A 457 11.88 -18.03 2.97
C ASP A 457 13.08 -17.09 2.84
N GLU A 458 14.29 -17.64 2.65
CA GLU A 458 15.54 -16.87 2.73
C GLU A 458 15.83 -16.10 1.43
N PRO A 459 16.04 -14.77 1.51
CA PRO A 459 16.48 -13.96 0.38
C PRO A 459 17.75 -14.49 -0.28
N MET A 460 17.72 -14.64 -1.60
CA MET A 460 18.85 -15.13 -2.39
C MET A 460 19.46 -14.00 -3.19
N LEU A 461 20.79 -13.87 -3.11
CA LEU A 461 21.53 -12.91 -3.92
C LEU A 461 22.14 -13.57 -5.15
N GLY A 462 22.10 -12.86 -6.28
CA GLY A 462 22.86 -13.18 -7.47
C GLY A 462 24.36 -12.91 -7.29
N THR A 463 25.17 -13.33 -8.25
CA THR A 463 26.61 -13.05 -8.25
C THR A 463 26.92 -11.55 -8.35
N ASP A 464 25.95 -10.76 -8.79
CA ASP A 464 25.97 -9.29 -8.86
C ASP A 464 25.52 -8.61 -7.57
N GLY A 465 25.17 -9.38 -6.52
CA GLY A 465 24.69 -8.87 -5.25
C GLY A 465 23.23 -8.42 -5.27
N LYS A 466 22.47 -8.62 -6.36
CA LYS A 466 21.05 -8.27 -6.44
C LYS A 466 20.17 -9.40 -5.93
N ILE A 467 18.99 -9.02 -5.42
CA ILE A 467 17.96 -9.98 -5.05
C ILE A 467 17.53 -10.80 -6.27
N ARG A 468 17.41 -12.11 -6.11
CA ARG A 468 16.87 -13.03 -7.13
C ARG A 468 15.42 -13.34 -6.84
N THR A 469 14.66 -13.63 -7.89
CA THR A 469 13.33 -14.23 -7.74
C THR A 469 13.44 -15.51 -6.92
N ASN A 470 12.52 -15.65 -5.97
CA ASN A 470 12.39 -16.82 -5.14
C ASN A 470 12.05 -18.04 -6.01
N ASP A 471 12.95 -19.02 -6.05
CA ASP A 471 12.78 -20.28 -6.78
C ASP A 471 12.57 -21.48 -5.85
N TYR A 472 12.43 -21.21 -4.54
CA TYR A 472 12.20 -22.18 -3.46
C TYR A 472 13.28 -23.26 -3.29
N SER A 473 14.39 -23.17 -4.05
CA SER A 473 15.35 -24.27 -4.19
C SER A 473 16.28 -24.47 -2.99
N ASN A 474 16.40 -23.48 -2.10
CA ASN A 474 17.34 -23.46 -0.98
C ASN A 474 16.65 -23.32 0.39
N ILE A 475 15.41 -23.79 0.50
CA ILE A 475 14.64 -23.69 1.74
C ILE A 475 14.95 -24.90 2.62
N THR A 476 15.89 -24.73 3.54
CA THR A 476 16.37 -25.79 4.45
C THR A 476 16.03 -25.55 5.92
N THR A 477 15.38 -24.43 6.22
CA THR A 477 15.05 -24.03 7.58
C THR A 477 13.57 -23.73 7.76
N LEU A 478 13.09 -23.83 9.00
CA LEU A 478 11.73 -23.51 9.39
C LEU A 478 11.77 -22.47 10.52
N ARG A 479 11.19 -21.29 10.33
CA ARG A 479 11.16 -20.21 11.33
C ARG A 479 10.22 -20.59 12.46
N VAL A 480 10.54 -20.18 13.69
CA VAL A 480 9.69 -20.43 14.87
C VAL A 480 9.51 -19.13 15.65
N LEU A 481 8.26 -18.73 15.84
CA LEU A 481 7.87 -17.62 16.73
C LEU A 481 6.88 -18.14 17.77
N SER A 482 6.76 -17.44 18.89
CA SER A 482 5.64 -17.66 19.82
C SER A 482 5.07 -16.37 20.39
N SER A 483 3.79 -16.37 20.70
CA SER A 483 3.14 -15.24 21.37
C SER A 483 2.01 -15.73 22.27
N ASP A 484 1.73 -14.98 23.34
CA ASP A 484 0.56 -15.16 24.20
C ASP A 484 -0.46 -14.01 24.06
N ASP A 485 -0.17 -13.01 23.23
CA ASP A 485 -1.03 -11.85 22.97
C ASP A 485 -1.30 -11.57 21.49
N LEU A 486 -0.69 -12.38 20.60
CA LEU A 486 -0.71 -12.33 19.12
C LEU A 486 -0.07 -11.10 18.48
N VAL A 487 0.56 -10.22 19.27
CA VAL A 487 1.15 -8.96 18.78
C VAL A 487 2.64 -8.91 19.06
N ASN A 488 3.04 -9.22 20.28
CA ASN A 488 4.43 -9.33 20.69
C ASN A 488 4.89 -10.77 20.48
N TRP A 489 5.85 -10.97 19.58
CA TRP A 489 6.34 -12.29 19.20
C TRP A 489 7.76 -12.49 19.74
N GLN A 490 7.93 -13.58 20.50
CA GLN A 490 9.25 -14.11 20.83
C GLN A 490 9.78 -14.89 19.64
N ASP A 491 10.94 -14.48 19.14
CA ASP A 491 11.68 -15.17 18.10
C ASP A 491 12.53 -16.28 18.71
N HIS A 492 12.33 -17.51 18.22
CA HIS A 492 13.06 -18.71 18.66
C HIS A 492 14.13 -19.15 17.65
N GLY A 493 14.32 -18.41 16.56
CA GLY A 493 15.28 -18.73 15.51
C GLY A 493 14.67 -19.47 14.32
N SER A 494 15.40 -20.43 13.78
CA SER A 494 15.02 -21.20 12.61
C SER A 494 15.53 -22.63 12.74
N VAL A 495 14.64 -23.60 12.88
CA VAL A 495 15.00 -25.02 12.92
C VAL A 495 15.78 -25.36 11.66
N ALA A 496 17.01 -25.84 11.83
CA ALA A 496 17.80 -26.39 10.73
C ALA A 496 17.23 -27.76 10.33
N ALA A 497 16.13 -27.77 9.58
CA ALA A 497 15.33 -28.97 9.33
C ALA A 497 15.96 -29.90 8.28
N ALA A 498 16.42 -29.36 7.15
CA ALA A 498 16.92 -30.12 6.01
C ALA A 498 18.35 -29.70 5.60
N GLY A 499 18.91 -30.41 4.61
CA GLY A 499 20.24 -30.15 4.09
C GLY A 499 21.37 -30.82 4.88
N LYS A 500 22.62 -30.62 4.43
CA LYS A 500 23.80 -31.35 4.97
C LYS A 500 24.05 -31.12 6.46
N SER A 501 23.67 -29.95 6.96
CA SER A 501 23.80 -29.53 8.35
C SER A 501 22.50 -29.58 9.14
N GLY A 502 21.37 -29.93 8.50
CA GLY A 502 20.07 -30.01 9.17
C GLY A 502 19.84 -31.35 9.87
N ALA A 503 18.76 -31.42 10.63
CA ALA A 503 18.33 -32.62 11.36
C ALA A 503 18.04 -33.78 10.39
N ALA A 504 17.23 -33.55 9.36
CA ALA A 504 16.92 -34.52 8.32
C ALA A 504 17.93 -34.44 7.16
N LYS A 505 19.08 -35.09 7.33
CA LYS A 505 20.19 -35.07 6.35
C LYS A 505 19.84 -35.68 4.98
N TRP A 506 18.76 -36.46 4.91
CA TRP A 506 18.25 -37.07 3.68
C TRP A 506 17.38 -36.10 2.86
N ALA A 507 16.86 -35.03 3.47
CA ALA A 507 16.02 -34.05 2.82
C ALA A 507 16.85 -32.92 2.23
N SER A 508 16.47 -32.45 1.04
CA SER A 508 17.10 -31.30 0.39
C SER A 508 16.42 -30.00 0.76
N ASN A 509 15.11 -30.04 1.02
CA ASN A 509 14.29 -28.88 1.37
C ASN A 509 13.34 -29.20 2.55
N SER A 510 12.80 -28.15 3.17
CA SER A 510 11.80 -28.18 4.23
C SER A 510 10.74 -27.11 4.00
N TRP A 511 9.75 -27.41 3.16
CA TRP A 511 8.64 -26.51 2.82
C TRP A 511 7.41 -26.80 3.67
N ALA A 512 6.55 -25.79 3.83
CA ALA A 512 5.18 -25.88 4.36
C ALA A 512 5.09 -26.72 5.65
N PRO A 513 5.64 -26.22 6.77
CA PRO A 513 5.60 -26.97 8.01
C PRO A 513 4.18 -27.16 8.51
N CYS A 514 3.91 -28.29 9.16
CA CYS A 514 2.81 -28.39 10.12
C CYS A 514 3.29 -29.01 11.42
N ALA A 515 2.71 -28.60 12.54
CA ALA A 515 3.13 -29.02 13.87
C ALA A 515 1.96 -29.48 14.73
N ALA A 516 2.21 -30.51 15.53
CA ALA A 516 1.32 -30.98 16.56
C ALA A 516 2.12 -31.39 17.80
N TRP A 517 1.44 -31.46 18.94
CA TRP A 517 1.99 -32.07 20.14
C TRP A 517 1.06 -33.19 20.62
N LYS A 518 1.64 -34.17 21.32
CA LYS A 518 0.89 -35.26 21.96
C LYS A 518 1.62 -35.71 23.21
N ASN A 519 0.84 -35.99 24.26
CA ASN A 519 1.38 -36.65 25.45
C ASN A 519 1.61 -38.14 25.14
N ILE A 520 2.86 -38.58 25.19
CA ILE A 520 3.25 -39.97 24.98
C ILE A 520 3.95 -40.43 26.26
N ASP A 521 3.37 -41.43 26.92
CA ASP A 521 3.88 -42.01 28.17
C ASP A 521 4.13 -40.97 29.28
N GLY A 522 3.26 -39.96 29.38
CA GLY A 522 3.34 -38.91 30.40
C GLY A 522 4.29 -37.77 30.05
N GLN A 523 4.91 -37.78 28.86
CA GLN A 523 5.75 -36.70 28.36
C GLN A 523 5.13 -36.05 27.13
N ASP A 524 5.00 -34.72 27.14
CA ASP A 524 4.59 -33.98 25.96
C ASP A 524 5.73 -34.02 24.92
N LYS A 525 5.38 -34.44 23.71
CA LYS A 525 6.28 -34.51 22.55
C LYS A 525 5.75 -33.63 21.44
N PHE A 526 6.65 -32.99 20.72
CA PHE A 526 6.34 -32.06 19.63
C PHE A 526 6.81 -32.65 18.31
N PHE A 527 5.92 -32.60 17.32
CA PHE A 527 6.12 -33.21 16.00
C PHE A 527 6.04 -32.11 14.94
N LEU A 528 7.12 -31.94 14.20
CA LEU A 528 7.22 -30.95 13.12
C LEU A 528 7.35 -31.67 11.78
N TYR A 529 6.27 -31.69 11.02
CA TYR A 529 6.23 -32.24 9.67
C TYR A 529 6.62 -31.18 8.66
N PHE A 530 7.22 -31.60 7.55
CA PHE A 530 7.61 -30.71 6.46
C PHE A 530 7.68 -31.47 5.14
N ALA A 531 7.53 -30.76 4.03
CA ALA A 531 7.69 -31.31 2.70
C ALA A 531 9.14 -31.17 2.19
N ASN A 532 9.73 -32.27 1.72
CA ASN A 532 10.98 -32.24 0.96
C ASN A 532 10.66 -31.97 -0.50
N SER A 533 10.46 -30.68 -0.82
CA SER A 533 9.91 -30.26 -2.12
C SER A 533 8.58 -30.98 -2.42
N GLY A 534 8.25 -31.27 -3.68
CA GLY A 534 7.08 -32.10 -4.03
C GLY A 534 7.26 -33.62 -3.91
N GLY A 535 8.29 -34.09 -3.17
CA GLY A 535 8.79 -35.47 -3.22
C GLY A 535 8.38 -36.39 -2.07
N GLY A 536 7.99 -35.83 -0.93
CA GLY A 536 7.68 -36.58 0.29
C GLY A 536 7.66 -35.72 1.54
N ILE A 537 7.18 -36.30 2.64
CA ILE A 537 6.97 -35.62 3.92
C ILE A 537 7.90 -36.23 4.97
N GLY A 538 8.66 -35.37 5.65
CA GLY A 538 9.46 -35.72 6.82
C GLY A 538 8.73 -35.39 8.12
N VAL A 539 9.25 -35.90 9.23
CA VAL A 539 8.82 -35.54 10.59
C VAL A 539 10.06 -35.40 11.47
N LEU A 540 10.11 -34.34 12.27
CA LEU A 540 11.10 -34.15 13.34
C LEU A 540 10.39 -34.17 14.70
N VAL A 541 11.14 -34.54 15.74
CA VAL A 541 10.63 -34.65 17.12
C VAL A 541 11.46 -33.79 18.08
N ALA A 542 10.78 -33.13 19.01
CA ALA A 542 11.38 -32.37 20.10
C ALA A 542 10.63 -32.59 21.44
N ASP A 543 11.30 -32.22 22.53
CA ASP A 543 10.74 -32.20 23.90
C ASP A 543 10.28 -30.78 24.31
N ASP A 544 10.49 -29.79 23.44
CA ASP A 544 10.06 -28.40 23.60
C ASP A 544 9.50 -27.91 22.25
N PRO A 545 8.42 -27.10 22.24
CA PRO A 545 7.80 -26.64 21.01
C PRO A 545 8.74 -25.79 20.12
N ALA A 546 9.72 -25.09 20.69
CA ALA A 546 10.72 -24.33 19.94
C ALA A 546 11.89 -25.20 19.45
N GLY A 547 12.04 -26.42 19.96
CA GLY A 547 13.15 -27.32 19.66
C GLY A 547 14.17 -27.41 20.82
N PRO A 548 15.35 -28.01 20.59
CA PRO A 548 15.86 -28.48 19.30
C PRO A 548 15.12 -29.71 18.76
N PHE A 549 14.92 -29.75 17.45
CA PHE A 549 14.28 -30.86 16.75
C PHE A 549 15.29 -31.89 16.23
N THR A 550 14.91 -33.16 16.26
CA THR A 550 15.72 -34.30 15.79
C THR A 550 14.95 -35.15 14.79
N ASP A 551 15.64 -35.79 13.83
CA ASP A 551 15.04 -36.73 12.88
C ASP A 551 15.07 -38.16 13.47
N PRO A 552 13.92 -38.72 13.90
CA PRO A 552 13.90 -40.07 14.47
C PRO A 552 13.92 -41.18 13.41
N LEU A 553 13.59 -40.87 12.15
CA LEU A 553 13.39 -41.88 11.10
C LEU A 553 14.62 -42.05 10.21
N GLY A 554 15.39 -40.97 9.99
CA GLY A 554 16.48 -40.94 9.02
C GLY A 554 16.01 -41.07 7.56
N LYS A 555 14.70 -40.94 7.31
CA LYS A 555 14.03 -41.05 6.01
C LYS A 555 12.67 -40.33 6.04
N ALA A 556 12.04 -40.17 4.87
CA ALA A 556 10.68 -39.66 4.77
C ALA A 556 9.67 -40.56 5.48
N LEU A 557 8.71 -39.95 6.18
CA LEU A 557 7.52 -40.62 6.71
C LEU A 557 6.59 -41.05 5.56
N ILE A 558 6.38 -40.16 4.59
CA ILE A 558 5.60 -40.43 3.37
C ILE A 558 6.47 -40.15 2.16
N SER A 559 6.53 -41.10 1.23
CA SER A 559 7.29 -40.96 -0.01
C SER A 559 6.47 -41.45 -1.20
N ARG A 560 7.02 -41.33 -2.40
CA ARG A 560 6.46 -41.94 -3.62
C ARG A 560 6.32 -43.47 -3.53
N ALA A 561 7.10 -44.12 -2.66
CA ALA A 561 7.01 -45.55 -2.43
C ALA A 561 5.89 -45.95 -1.44
N THR A 562 5.33 -45.00 -0.70
CA THR A 562 4.16 -45.24 0.17
C THR A 562 2.94 -45.48 -0.72
N PRO A 563 2.32 -46.67 -0.74
CA PRO A 563 1.09 -46.89 -1.51
C PRO A 563 -0.06 -46.07 -0.90
N PRO A 564 -0.96 -45.44 -1.68
CA PRO A 564 -1.00 -45.26 -3.14
C PRO A 564 -0.39 -43.92 -3.63
N CYS A 565 0.59 -43.35 -2.92
CA CYS A 565 1.14 -42.00 -3.14
C CYS A 565 2.00 -41.84 -4.40
N ALA A 566 2.31 -42.91 -5.14
CA ALA A 566 3.08 -42.84 -6.38
C ALA A 566 2.48 -41.87 -7.41
N SER A 567 1.15 -41.75 -7.43
CA SER A 567 0.37 -40.97 -8.42
C SER A 567 0.07 -39.52 -8.01
N VAL A 568 0.30 -39.11 -6.77
CA VAL A 568 0.00 -37.75 -6.28
C VAL A 568 0.88 -36.75 -7.01
N THR A 569 0.35 -35.70 -7.66
CA THR A 569 1.19 -34.80 -8.49
C THR A 569 2.28 -34.11 -7.66
N TRP A 570 1.89 -33.40 -6.61
CA TRP A 570 2.80 -32.80 -5.63
C TRP A 570 2.57 -33.43 -4.26
N LEU A 571 3.57 -34.15 -3.75
CA LEU A 571 3.50 -34.86 -2.46
C LEU A 571 4.11 -33.95 -1.38
N PHE A 572 3.36 -32.93 -0.98
CA PHE A 572 3.80 -31.83 -0.11
C PHE A 572 2.64 -31.28 0.74
N ASP A 573 2.85 -30.10 1.34
CA ASP A 573 1.88 -29.33 2.13
C ASP A 573 1.13 -30.17 3.15
N PRO A 574 1.87 -30.75 4.14
CA PRO A 574 1.26 -31.53 5.20
C PRO A 574 0.40 -30.65 6.11
N ALA A 575 -0.67 -31.22 6.64
CA ALA A 575 -1.45 -30.69 7.75
C ALA A 575 -1.82 -31.80 8.72
N VAL A 576 -1.71 -31.54 10.02
CA VAL A 576 -1.89 -32.54 11.05
C VAL A 576 -3.03 -32.17 11.99
N LEU A 577 -3.86 -33.15 12.32
CA LEU A 577 -4.88 -33.06 13.37
C LEU A 577 -4.58 -34.10 14.43
N VAL A 578 -4.46 -33.69 15.69
CA VAL A 578 -4.60 -34.59 16.84
C VAL A 578 -6.00 -34.39 17.37
N ASP A 579 -6.80 -35.44 17.31
CA ASP A 579 -8.21 -35.42 17.70
C ASP A 579 -8.37 -35.60 19.21
N ASP A 580 -9.56 -35.29 19.74
CA ASP A 580 -9.82 -35.32 21.18
C ASP A 580 -9.71 -36.74 21.79
N ASP A 581 -9.86 -37.78 20.97
CA ASP A 581 -9.70 -39.17 21.36
C ASP A 581 -8.22 -39.62 21.37
N GLY A 582 -7.30 -38.74 20.99
CA GLY A 582 -5.86 -39.01 20.87
C GLY A 582 -5.42 -39.61 19.53
N SER A 583 -6.36 -39.99 18.66
CA SER A 583 -6.05 -40.38 17.28
C SER A 583 -5.51 -39.17 16.52
N ALA A 584 -4.58 -39.41 15.60
CA ALA A 584 -4.04 -38.34 14.77
C ALA A 584 -4.12 -38.66 13.28
N TYR A 585 -4.23 -37.62 12.47
CA TYR A 585 -4.42 -37.72 11.02
C TYR A 585 -3.53 -36.72 10.32
N LEU A 586 -2.88 -37.17 9.24
CA LEU A 586 -2.03 -36.35 8.38
C LEU A 586 -2.68 -36.23 7.00
N TYR A 587 -2.88 -34.99 6.57
CA TYR A 587 -3.44 -34.59 5.29
C TYR A 587 -2.32 -34.02 4.45
N PHE A 588 -2.32 -34.28 3.15
CA PHE A 588 -1.27 -33.81 2.27
C PHE A 588 -1.64 -33.98 0.80
N GLY A 589 -0.81 -33.43 -0.08
CA GLY A 589 -0.91 -33.62 -1.51
C GLY A 589 -1.50 -32.41 -2.22
N GLY A 590 -1.39 -32.44 -3.55
CA GLY A 590 -1.81 -31.35 -4.41
C GLY A 590 -1.24 -31.51 -5.81
N GLY A 591 -1.21 -30.40 -6.54
CA GLY A 591 -0.90 -30.33 -7.96
C GLY A 591 -2.08 -30.74 -8.83
N VAL A 592 -2.07 -30.20 -10.05
CA VAL A 592 -3.13 -30.38 -11.03
C VAL A 592 -2.62 -31.26 -12.17
N PRO A 593 -3.10 -32.51 -12.29
CA PRO A 593 -2.84 -33.32 -13.48
C PRO A 593 -3.42 -32.66 -14.73
N ASN A 594 -2.80 -32.91 -15.89
CA ASN A 594 -3.26 -32.33 -17.15
C ASN A 594 -4.73 -32.70 -17.44
N GLY A 595 -5.56 -31.69 -17.75
CA GLY A 595 -6.98 -31.87 -18.03
C GLY A 595 -7.86 -32.21 -16.81
N LYS A 596 -7.32 -32.11 -15.59
CA LYS A 596 -8.02 -32.46 -14.33
C LYS A 596 -8.21 -31.25 -13.40
N ALA A 597 -8.35 -30.04 -13.95
CA ALA A 597 -8.43 -28.81 -13.17
C ALA A 597 -9.58 -28.82 -12.14
N GLU A 598 -10.78 -29.28 -12.49
CA GLU A 598 -11.92 -29.30 -11.55
C GLU A 598 -11.86 -30.45 -10.55
N ASP A 599 -11.20 -31.55 -10.92
CA ASP A 599 -11.17 -32.81 -10.17
C ASP A 599 -9.74 -33.40 -10.18
N PRO A 600 -8.78 -32.81 -9.44
CA PRO A 600 -7.39 -33.25 -9.49
C PRO A 600 -7.14 -34.64 -8.91
N GLY A 601 -7.90 -35.06 -7.89
CA GLY A 601 -7.73 -36.36 -7.22
C GLY A 601 -6.40 -36.55 -6.49
N THR A 602 -5.72 -35.47 -6.12
CA THR A 602 -4.34 -35.49 -5.59
C THR A 602 -4.20 -35.34 -4.07
N ALA A 603 -5.25 -34.93 -3.34
CA ALA A 603 -5.22 -34.88 -1.88
C ALA A 603 -5.34 -36.26 -1.23
N ARG A 604 -4.69 -36.43 -0.09
CA ARG A 604 -4.69 -37.66 0.73
C ARG A 604 -4.89 -37.34 2.20
N VAL A 605 -5.40 -38.31 2.94
CA VAL A 605 -5.41 -38.34 4.41
C VAL A 605 -5.02 -39.73 4.88
N VAL A 606 -4.24 -39.80 5.95
CA VAL A 606 -3.86 -41.06 6.58
C VAL A 606 -3.95 -40.93 8.10
N LYS A 607 -4.37 -41.99 8.78
CA LYS A 607 -4.26 -42.06 10.24
C LYS A 607 -2.80 -42.28 10.60
N LEU A 608 -2.30 -41.56 11.60
CA LEU A 608 -0.97 -41.78 12.17
C LEU A 608 -1.04 -42.84 13.26
N GLY A 609 0.06 -43.56 13.45
CA GLY A 609 0.23 -44.42 14.63
C GLY A 609 0.29 -43.58 15.91
N GLU A 610 0.12 -44.24 17.06
CA GLU A 610 0.12 -43.57 18.37
C GLU A 610 1.40 -42.76 18.66
N ASP A 611 2.51 -43.17 18.04
CA ASP A 611 3.83 -42.54 18.13
C ASP A 611 4.00 -41.27 17.27
N MET A 612 3.00 -40.92 16.45
CA MET A 612 2.98 -39.77 15.52
C MET A 612 4.05 -39.79 14.42
N ILE A 613 4.89 -40.84 14.37
CA ILE A 613 6.01 -41.00 13.43
C ILE A 613 5.88 -42.27 12.57
N SER A 614 4.69 -42.89 12.59
CA SER A 614 4.31 -44.04 11.77
C SER A 614 2.91 -43.86 11.19
N LEU A 615 2.56 -44.65 10.18
CA LEU A 615 1.23 -44.65 9.55
C LEU A 615 0.40 -45.84 10.06
N ASP A 616 -0.87 -45.59 10.38
CA ASP A 616 -1.87 -46.62 10.69
C ASP A 616 -2.79 -46.83 9.47
N GLY A 617 -2.31 -47.66 8.54
CA GLY A 617 -2.99 -47.95 7.28
C GLY A 617 -2.48 -47.13 6.09
N ASP A 618 -3.14 -47.32 4.95
CA ASP A 618 -2.78 -46.66 3.69
C ASP A 618 -3.46 -45.28 3.58
N PRO A 619 -2.79 -44.26 3.01
CA PRO A 619 -3.41 -42.98 2.70
C PRO A 619 -4.64 -43.09 1.80
N ALA A 620 -5.78 -42.61 2.30
CA ALA A 620 -7.04 -42.51 1.59
C ALA A 620 -7.10 -41.24 0.72
N VAL A 621 -7.90 -41.28 -0.35
CA VAL A 621 -8.11 -40.12 -1.24
C VAL A 621 -9.14 -39.18 -0.63
N ILE A 622 -8.82 -37.89 -0.57
CA ILE A 622 -9.82 -36.81 -0.44
C ILE A 622 -9.95 -36.18 -1.82
N ASN A 623 -11.17 -35.84 -2.24
CA ASN A 623 -11.43 -35.28 -3.56
C ASN A 623 -11.97 -33.84 -3.52
N PRO A 624 -11.16 -32.86 -3.09
CA PRO A 624 -11.55 -31.47 -3.07
C PRO A 624 -11.62 -30.91 -4.51
N PRO A 625 -12.72 -30.22 -4.87
CA PRO A 625 -12.87 -29.67 -6.22
C PRO A 625 -11.86 -28.54 -6.44
N TRP A 626 -11.25 -28.48 -7.61
CA TRP A 626 -10.27 -27.44 -7.96
C TRP A 626 -9.05 -27.36 -7.03
N LEU A 627 -8.60 -28.47 -6.42
CA LEU A 627 -7.41 -28.49 -5.57
C LEU A 627 -6.16 -27.94 -6.26
N PHE A 628 -5.38 -27.16 -5.51
CA PHE A 628 -4.00 -26.83 -5.86
C PHE A 628 -3.03 -27.40 -4.84
N GLU A 629 -3.08 -26.92 -3.60
CA GLU A 629 -2.11 -27.17 -2.53
C GLU A 629 -2.69 -26.77 -1.16
N ASP A 630 -1.82 -26.59 -0.15
CA ASP A 630 -2.17 -25.97 1.15
C ASP A 630 -3.28 -26.73 1.91
N SER A 631 -3.07 -28.02 2.16
CA SER A 631 -4.01 -28.76 3.01
C SER A 631 -4.08 -28.09 4.39
N GLY A 632 -5.30 -27.89 4.89
CA GLY A 632 -5.58 -27.45 6.25
C GLY A 632 -6.63 -28.36 6.87
N ILE A 633 -6.57 -28.53 8.20
CA ILE A 633 -7.55 -29.34 8.94
C ILE A 633 -7.81 -28.74 10.31
N ASN A 634 -9.08 -28.60 10.65
CA ASN A 634 -9.53 -28.19 11.97
C ASN A 634 -10.72 -29.03 12.40
N ARG A 635 -10.86 -29.26 13.70
CA ARG A 635 -12.12 -29.70 14.29
C ARG A 635 -12.79 -28.48 14.92
N ILE A 636 -13.96 -28.11 14.40
CA ILE A 636 -14.75 -26.97 14.89
C ILE A 636 -16.08 -27.50 15.40
N GLY A 637 -16.24 -27.54 16.72
CA GLY A 637 -17.31 -28.30 17.36
C GLY A 637 -17.23 -29.78 16.98
N ASP A 638 -18.35 -30.34 16.51
CA ASP A 638 -18.43 -31.74 16.08
C ASP A 638 -18.06 -31.95 14.59
N THR A 639 -17.59 -30.91 13.89
CA THR A 639 -17.33 -30.95 12.44
C THR A 639 -15.84 -30.90 12.12
N TYR A 640 -15.38 -31.81 11.26
CA TYR A 640 -14.06 -31.75 10.64
C TYR A 640 -14.10 -30.84 9.43
N VAL A 641 -13.23 -29.85 9.40
CA VAL A 641 -13.14 -28.80 8.38
C VAL A 641 -11.81 -28.97 7.64
N TYR A 642 -11.87 -29.57 6.45
CA TYR A 642 -10.71 -29.67 5.56
C TYR A 642 -10.67 -28.45 4.63
N SER A 643 -9.67 -27.60 4.77
CA SER A 643 -9.46 -26.42 3.93
C SER A 643 -8.30 -26.62 2.96
N TYR A 644 -8.32 -25.87 1.86
CA TYR A 644 -7.29 -25.94 0.82
C TYR A 644 -7.27 -24.70 -0.07
N CYS A 645 -6.14 -24.50 -0.75
CA CYS A 645 -6.01 -23.49 -1.80
C CYS A 645 -6.55 -24.01 -3.13
N SER A 646 -7.48 -23.28 -3.73
CA SER A 646 -7.99 -23.56 -5.07
C SER A 646 -6.97 -23.22 -6.17
N ASN A 647 -6.98 -23.99 -7.25
CA ASN A 647 -6.03 -23.79 -8.35
C ASN A 647 -6.37 -22.57 -9.21
N PHE A 648 -5.41 -22.21 -10.05
CA PHE A 648 -5.47 -21.00 -10.85
C PHE A 648 -6.21 -21.15 -12.18
N SER A 649 -6.82 -22.30 -12.43
CA SER A 649 -7.58 -22.60 -13.65
C SER A 649 -9.09 -22.38 -13.49
N VAL A 650 -9.56 -21.88 -12.35
CA VAL A 650 -10.98 -21.53 -12.15
C VAL A 650 -11.38 -20.45 -13.18
N PRO A 651 -12.49 -20.61 -13.93
CA PRO A 651 -12.91 -19.63 -14.91
C PRO A 651 -13.14 -18.24 -14.29
N ALA A 652 -13.00 -17.19 -15.09
CA ALA A 652 -13.25 -15.81 -14.64
C ALA A 652 -14.70 -15.58 -14.15
N SER A 653 -15.65 -16.38 -14.62
CA SER A 653 -17.04 -16.41 -14.12
C SER A 653 -17.19 -16.99 -12.71
N GLY A 654 -16.15 -17.63 -12.17
CA GLY A 654 -16.16 -18.39 -10.92
C GLY A 654 -16.38 -19.89 -11.14
N SER A 655 -16.09 -20.69 -10.10
CA SER A 655 -16.41 -22.11 -10.06
C SER A 655 -17.91 -22.36 -9.92
N SER A 656 -18.36 -23.60 -10.14
CA SER A 656 -19.76 -23.98 -9.89
C SER A 656 -20.15 -23.85 -8.41
N GLN A 657 -19.18 -23.81 -7.50
CA GLN A 657 -19.35 -23.59 -6.07
C GLN A 657 -19.19 -22.10 -5.66
N GLY A 658 -18.94 -21.19 -6.61
CA GLY A 658 -18.96 -19.73 -6.38
C GLY A 658 -17.67 -19.11 -5.84
N PHE A 659 -16.54 -19.82 -5.89
CA PHE A 659 -15.21 -19.30 -5.53
C PHE A 659 -14.37 -18.99 -6.78
N ARG A 660 -13.25 -18.28 -6.59
CA ARG A 660 -12.33 -17.87 -7.66
C ARG A 660 -10.95 -18.54 -7.48
N SER A 661 -10.09 -18.38 -8.48
CA SER A 661 -8.72 -18.89 -8.47
C SER A 661 -7.91 -18.40 -7.27
N GLY A 662 -7.14 -19.29 -6.65
CA GLY A 662 -6.19 -18.95 -5.57
C GLY A 662 -6.86 -18.49 -4.27
N GLU A 663 -8.14 -18.79 -4.08
CA GLU A 663 -8.84 -18.60 -2.80
C GLU A 663 -8.70 -19.83 -1.90
N ILE A 664 -8.66 -19.60 -0.59
CA ILE A 664 -8.83 -20.63 0.42
C ILE A 664 -10.31 -20.97 0.54
N VAL A 665 -10.61 -22.25 0.40
CA VAL A 665 -11.95 -22.81 0.50
C VAL A 665 -11.93 -24.02 1.43
N TYR A 666 -13.10 -24.48 1.88
CA TYR A 666 -13.18 -25.63 2.78
C TYR A 666 -14.30 -26.60 2.43
N MET A 667 -14.15 -27.81 2.97
CA MET A 667 -15.10 -28.89 2.99
C MET A 667 -15.34 -29.34 4.44
N THR A 668 -16.45 -30.03 4.69
CA THR A 668 -16.88 -30.50 6.01
C THR A 668 -17.16 -32.00 6.01
N SER A 669 -16.95 -32.65 7.14
CA SER A 669 -17.23 -34.07 7.36
C SER A 669 -17.54 -34.32 8.83
N ASP A 670 -18.29 -35.39 9.11
CA ASP A 670 -18.51 -35.92 10.47
C ASP A 670 -17.43 -36.95 10.88
N SER A 671 -16.46 -37.20 9.99
CA SER A 671 -15.32 -38.11 10.20
C SER A 671 -14.03 -37.47 9.68
N PRO A 672 -12.88 -37.66 10.37
CA PRO A 672 -11.62 -37.05 9.97
C PRO A 672 -11.15 -37.52 8.58
N MET A 673 -11.50 -38.75 8.17
CA MET A 673 -11.10 -39.28 6.86
C MET A 673 -12.17 -39.12 5.77
N GLY A 674 -13.22 -38.33 6.03
CA GLY A 674 -14.32 -38.10 5.10
C GLY A 674 -15.47 -39.12 5.19
N PRO A 675 -16.43 -39.07 4.25
CA PRO A 675 -16.43 -38.24 3.04
C PRO A 675 -16.64 -36.75 3.34
N PHE A 676 -15.86 -35.91 2.67
CA PHE A 676 -15.96 -34.46 2.79
C PHE A 676 -16.94 -33.86 1.76
N VAL A 677 -17.66 -32.82 2.16
CA VAL A 677 -18.62 -32.07 1.33
C VAL A 677 -18.24 -30.58 1.34
N TYR A 678 -18.21 -29.94 0.17
CA TYR A 678 -17.89 -28.51 0.04
C TYR A 678 -18.71 -27.64 1.01
N GLY A 679 -18.02 -26.80 1.78
CA GLY A 679 -18.60 -25.96 2.83
C GLY A 679 -18.64 -24.48 2.48
N GLY A 680 -17.58 -23.93 1.89
CA GLY A 680 -17.55 -22.52 1.51
C GLY A 680 -16.17 -21.91 1.30
N ARG A 681 -16.13 -20.58 1.32
CA ARG A 681 -14.95 -19.73 1.12
C ARG A 681 -14.43 -19.23 2.46
N VAL A 682 -13.12 -19.16 2.62
CA VAL A 682 -12.45 -18.71 3.84
C VAL A 682 -11.65 -17.44 3.62
N LEU A 683 -10.79 -17.38 2.59
CA LEU A 683 -9.91 -16.23 2.37
C LEU A 683 -9.66 -16.05 0.87
N GLN A 684 -9.69 -14.81 0.38
CA GLN A 684 -9.33 -14.54 -1.00
C GLN A 684 -7.81 -14.56 -1.20
N ASN A 685 -7.36 -14.58 -2.46
CA ASN A 685 -5.93 -14.44 -2.76
C ASN A 685 -5.38 -13.11 -2.17
N PRO A 686 -4.12 -13.07 -1.68
CA PRO A 686 -3.51 -11.85 -1.14
C PRO A 686 -3.61 -10.61 -2.03
N SER A 687 -3.67 -10.80 -3.36
CA SER A 687 -3.87 -9.70 -4.32
C SER A 687 -5.12 -8.88 -4.07
N ALA A 688 -6.19 -9.50 -3.54
CA ALA A 688 -7.46 -8.83 -3.23
C ALA A 688 -7.36 -7.81 -2.09
N TYR A 689 -6.34 -7.91 -1.23
CA TYR A 689 -6.19 -7.08 -0.04
C TYR A 689 -4.98 -6.15 -0.11
N PHE A 690 -3.89 -6.62 -0.75
CA PHE A 690 -2.58 -5.98 -0.63
C PHE A 690 -1.97 -5.56 -1.97
N GLY A 691 -2.63 -5.84 -3.10
CA GLY A 691 -2.08 -5.57 -4.43
C GLY A 691 -0.84 -6.40 -4.78
N VAL A 692 -0.51 -7.42 -3.97
CA VAL A 692 0.56 -8.40 -4.24
C VAL A 692 -0.06 -9.77 -4.47
N GLY A 693 0.20 -10.36 -5.63
CA GLY A 693 -0.27 -11.70 -5.97
C GLY A 693 0.68 -12.80 -5.50
N GLY A 694 0.29 -14.05 -5.73
CA GLY A 694 1.09 -15.22 -5.36
C GLY A 694 0.20 -16.43 -5.09
N ASN A 695 0.83 -17.51 -4.63
CA ASN A 695 0.06 -18.59 -4.02
C ASN A 695 -0.59 -18.13 -2.71
N ASN A 696 -1.52 -18.93 -2.23
CA ASN A 696 -2.22 -18.71 -0.97
C ASN A 696 -1.97 -19.94 -0.11
N HIS A 697 -1.49 -19.74 1.11
CA HIS A 697 -1.23 -20.79 2.09
C HIS A 697 -1.72 -20.31 3.44
N HIS A 698 -2.35 -21.19 4.22
CA HIS A 698 -3.01 -20.80 5.46
C HIS A 698 -2.99 -21.87 6.56
N CYS A 699 -3.27 -21.42 7.78
CA CYS A 699 -3.62 -22.27 8.90
C CYS A 699 -4.69 -21.58 9.73
N MET A 700 -5.82 -22.23 9.98
CA MET A 700 -6.81 -21.75 10.94
C MET A 700 -6.49 -22.32 12.32
N PHE A 701 -6.72 -21.54 13.37
CA PHE A 701 -6.50 -22.01 14.74
C PHE A 701 -7.42 -21.28 15.72
N GLU A 702 -7.74 -21.96 16.83
CA GLU A 702 -8.43 -21.34 17.96
C GLU A 702 -7.41 -20.97 19.04
N PHE A 703 -7.50 -19.75 19.55
CA PHE A 703 -6.68 -19.32 20.69
C PHE A 703 -7.51 -18.43 21.62
N LYS A 704 -7.48 -18.74 22.92
CA LYS A 704 -8.23 -18.01 23.96
C LYS A 704 -9.71 -17.78 23.60
N GLY A 705 -10.36 -18.80 23.03
CA GLY A 705 -11.78 -18.80 22.68
C GLY A 705 -12.16 -18.05 21.41
N ASN A 706 -11.18 -17.59 20.62
CA ASN A 706 -11.40 -16.92 19.34
C ASN A 706 -10.71 -17.68 18.22
N PHE A 707 -11.29 -17.65 17.02
CA PHE A 707 -10.70 -18.25 15.84
C PHE A 707 -9.93 -17.24 15.00
N TYR A 708 -8.80 -17.68 14.48
CA TYR A 708 -7.88 -16.89 13.68
C TYR A 708 -7.48 -17.65 12.42
N ILE A 709 -6.99 -16.90 11.44
CA ILE A 709 -6.36 -17.45 10.24
C ILE A 709 -4.98 -16.82 10.07
N ALA A 710 -3.95 -17.65 10.14
CA ALA A 710 -2.61 -17.30 9.67
C ALA A 710 -2.53 -17.55 8.16
N TYR A 711 -1.91 -16.65 7.41
CA TYR A 711 -1.69 -16.79 5.97
C TYR A 711 -0.45 -15.98 5.56
N HIS A 712 -0.01 -16.02 4.30
CA HIS A 712 1.12 -15.20 3.86
C HIS A 712 0.77 -14.19 2.75
N ALA A 713 1.60 -13.16 2.60
CA ALA A 713 1.57 -12.22 1.49
C ALA A 713 2.98 -11.66 1.21
N ALA A 714 3.25 -11.25 -0.03
CA ALA A 714 4.55 -10.68 -0.44
C ALA A 714 4.65 -9.15 -0.21
N THR A 715 4.09 -8.65 0.89
CA THR A 715 4.03 -7.19 1.16
C THR A 715 5.40 -6.63 1.52
N MET A 716 6.16 -7.31 2.37
CA MET A 716 7.49 -6.85 2.79
C MET A 716 8.48 -6.87 1.61
N ASP A 717 8.37 -7.87 0.72
CA ASP A 717 9.15 -7.97 -0.51
C ASP A 717 8.89 -6.77 -1.45
N ARG A 718 7.63 -6.36 -1.60
CA ARG A 718 7.26 -5.12 -2.31
C ARG A 718 7.80 -3.88 -1.59
N ASP A 719 7.63 -3.79 -0.26
CA ASP A 719 8.01 -2.61 0.52
C ASP A 719 9.54 -2.41 0.56
N MET A 720 10.31 -3.49 0.42
CA MET A 720 11.76 -3.48 0.19
C MET A 720 12.15 -3.16 -1.27
N GLY A 721 11.19 -3.05 -2.18
CA GLY A 721 11.39 -2.75 -3.60
C GLY A 721 11.88 -3.94 -4.42
N TRP A 722 11.76 -5.17 -3.91
CA TRP A 722 12.33 -6.37 -4.54
C TRP A 722 11.39 -7.00 -5.57
N ASN A 723 10.11 -7.13 -5.24
CA ASN A 723 9.11 -7.82 -6.06
C ASN A 723 9.60 -9.21 -6.56
N ALA A 724 10.32 -9.92 -5.69
CA ALA A 724 11.01 -11.16 -5.98
C ALA A 724 10.24 -12.41 -5.49
N GLY A 725 9.08 -12.24 -4.84
CA GLY A 725 8.23 -13.35 -4.41
C GLY A 725 8.57 -13.92 -3.03
N TYR A 726 9.25 -13.14 -2.18
CA TYR A 726 9.44 -13.49 -0.77
C TYR A 726 8.21 -13.15 0.05
N ARG A 727 7.80 -14.06 0.93
CA ARG A 727 6.50 -14.02 1.59
C ARG A 727 6.66 -13.79 3.10
N SER A 728 5.73 -13.01 3.65
CA SER A 728 5.64 -12.68 5.08
C SER A 728 4.31 -13.19 5.62
N THR A 729 4.32 -13.69 6.85
CA THR A 729 3.14 -14.23 7.52
C THR A 729 2.29 -13.13 8.15
N PHE A 730 0.97 -13.29 8.06
CA PHE A 730 -0.09 -12.43 8.54
C PHE A 730 -1.04 -13.25 9.41
N ILE A 731 -1.71 -12.61 10.37
CA ILE A 731 -2.83 -13.18 11.13
C ILE A 731 -3.99 -12.18 11.15
N ASP A 732 -5.18 -12.66 10.85
CA ASP A 732 -6.43 -11.94 11.04
C ASP A 732 -7.47 -12.83 11.75
N VAL A 733 -8.56 -12.23 12.23
CA VAL A 733 -9.68 -12.96 12.81
C VAL A 733 -10.34 -13.83 11.75
N LEU A 734 -10.60 -15.10 12.07
CA LEU A 734 -11.38 -15.99 11.22
C LEU A 734 -12.86 -15.67 11.42
N ASN A 735 -13.53 -15.20 10.38
CA ASN A 735 -14.97 -15.01 10.40
C ASN A 735 -15.68 -16.36 10.44
N LEU A 736 -16.68 -16.49 11.31
CA LEU A 736 -17.56 -17.65 11.38
C LEU A 736 -18.97 -17.27 10.90
N ASN A 737 -19.64 -18.20 10.22
CA ASN A 737 -21.05 -18.06 9.85
C ASN A 737 -21.98 -18.41 11.03
N GLU A 738 -23.30 -18.31 10.81
CA GLU A 738 -24.32 -18.59 11.85
C GLU A 738 -24.27 -20.02 12.40
N LYS A 739 -23.60 -20.96 11.71
CA LYS A 739 -23.38 -22.34 12.17
C LYS A 739 -22.05 -22.53 12.90
N GLY A 740 -21.29 -21.47 13.12
CA GLY A 740 -19.96 -21.53 13.72
C GLY A 740 -18.88 -22.09 12.78
N LEU A 741 -19.16 -22.23 11.48
CA LEU A 741 -18.19 -22.72 10.49
C LEU A 741 -17.48 -21.55 9.79
N PRO A 742 -16.31 -21.75 9.16
CA PRO A 742 -15.59 -20.68 8.49
C PRO A 742 -16.44 -19.94 7.45
N ALA A 743 -16.18 -18.64 7.36
CA ALA A 743 -16.74 -17.71 6.42
C ALA A 743 -15.64 -16.82 5.85
N LEU A 744 -16.00 -16.02 4.85
CA LEU A 744 -15.04 -15.16 4.17
C LEU A 744 -14.44 -14.14 5.15
N SER A 745 -13.16 -14.30 5.42
CA SER A 745 -12.31 -13.45 6.24
C SER A 745 -11.59 -12.43 5.36
N LYS A 746 -10.97 -11.43 5.99
CA LYS A 746 -10.28 -10.33 5.30
C LYS A 746 -8.87 -10.21 5.82
N GLY A 747 -7.90 -10.18 4.91
CA GLY A 747 -6.53 -9.84 5.27
C GLY A 747 -6.36 -8.35 5.54
N THR A 748 -5.62 -7.98 6.59
CA THR A 748 -5.35 -6.57 6.94
C THR A 748 -3.92 -6.33 7.43
N TYR A 749 -3.42 -5.08 7.32
CA TYR A 749 -2.18 -4.68 8.02
C TYR A 749 -2.40 -4.47 9.52
N LYS A 750 -3.64 -4.14 9.93
CA LYS A 750 -3.99 -4.00 11.34
C LYS A 750 -3.73 -5.31 12.08
N GLY A 751 -4.11 -6.43 11.48
CA GLY A 751 -4.08 -7.75 12.09
C GLY A 751 -5.10 -7.88 13.22
N VAL A 752 -4.81 -8.78 14.16
CA VAL A 752 -5.65 -9.05 15.33
C VAL A 752 -5.43 -8.04 16.45
N ASP A 753 -6.42 -7.76 17.28
CA ASP A 753 -6.20 -6.92 18.47
C ASP A 753 -5.30 -7.66 19.49
N GLN A 754 -4.52 -6.91 20.27
CA GLN A 754 -3.69 -7.47 21.34
C GLN A 754 -4.57 -8.08 22.42
N LEU A 755 -4.33 -9.35 22.77
CA LEU A 755 -5.24 -10.09 23.66
C LEU A 755 -5.05 -9.81 25.16
N LYS A 756 -3.87 -9.33 25.56
CA LYS A 756 -3.57 -8.91 26.93
C LYS A 756 -2.48 -7.85 26.91
N ALA A 757 -2.43 -7.02 27.94
CA ALA A 757 -1.30 -6.13 28.12
C ALA A 757 -0.02 -6.93 28.38
N PHE A 758 1.11 -6.38 27.93
CA PHE A 758 2.42 -6.99 28.09
C PHE A 758 2.98 -6.66 29.49
N ASP A 759 3.37 -7.68 30.24
CA ASP A 759 3.93 -7.52 31.59
C ASP A 759 5.44 -7.22 31.52
N PRO A 760 5.91 -6.03 31.93
CA PRO A 760 7.32 -5.66 31.90
C PRO A 760 8.13 -6.15 33.10
N TYR A 761 7.48 -6.70 34.13
CA TYR A 761 8.12 -7.03 35.42
C TYR A 761 8.70 -8.45 35.47
N GLN A 762 8.46 -9.26 34.45
CA GLN A 762 9.14 -10.54 34.24
C GLN A 762 10.44 -10.36 33.46
N ALA A 763 11.34 -11.34 33.53
CA ALA A 763 12.51 -11.37 32.66
C ALA A 763 12.07 -11.66 31.22
N VAL A 764 12.33 -10.73 30.31
CA VAL A 764 11.88 -10.80 28.92
C VAL A 764 13.09 -10.94 28.01
N PRO A 765 13.17 -12.04 27.21
CA PRO A 765 14.16 -12.13 26.14
C PRO A 765 14.01 -10.94 25.19
N ALA A 766 15.09 -10.25 24.88
CA ALA A 766 15.08 -9.06 24.02
C ALA A 766 14.53 -9.35 22.62
N ALA A 767 14.65 -10.60 22.18
CA ALA A 767 14.03 -11.10 20.96
C ALA A 767 12.49 -11.32 21.08
N SER A 768 11.83 -10.68 22.04
CA SER A 768 10.38 -10.61 22.20
C SER A 768 9.91 -9.18 21.92
N PHE A 769 9.34 -8.96 20.74
CA PHE A 769 8.94 -7.64 20.27
C PHE A 769 7.80 -7.73 19.26
N ALA A 770 7.09 -6.63 19.05
CA ALA A 770 6.07 -6.51 18.01
C ALA A 770 6.65 -6.02 16.67
N SER A 771 7.69 -5.18 16.73
CA SER A 771 8.42 -4.73 15.55
C SER A 771 9.88 -4.40 15.85
N LEU A 772 10.69 -4.33 14.80
CA LEU A 772 12.05 -3.85 14.85
C LEU A 772 12.40 -3.10 13.57
N ALA A 773 13.44 -2.27 13.66
CA ALA A 773 14.08 -1.70 12.48
C ALA A 773 15.55 -1.39 12.79
N GLY A 774 16.46 -1.56 11.83
CA GLY A 774 17.88 -1.24 12.03
C GLY A 774 18.55 -2.13 13.09
N ALA A 775 17.96 -3.30 13.29
CA ALA A 775 18.39 -4.35 14.19
C ALA A 775 18.09 -5.71 13.54
N GLU A 776 18.70 -6.75 14.08
CA GLU A 776 18.50 -8.14 13.68
C GLU A 776 18.45 -9.04 14.92
N THR A 777 17.96 -10.26 14.75
CA THR A 777 17.98 -11.30 15.80
C THR A 777 19.06 -12.34 15.49
N ALA A 778 19.78 -12.81 16.51
CA ALA A 778 20.82 -13.84 16.34
C ALA A 778 20.88 -14.83 17.52
N LEU A 779 21.31 -16.07 17.25
CA LEU A 779 21.50 -17.10 18.27
C LEU A 779 22.72 -16.78 19.15
N VAL A 780 22.57 -16.96 20.46
CA VAL A 780 23.58 -16.57 21.45
C VAL A 780 24.75 -17.54 21.47
N ASN A 781 24.48 -18.83 21.71
CA ASN A 781 25.52 -19.83 21.99
C ASN A 781 25.75 -20.80 20.80
N ALA A 782 26.81 -21.61 20.87
CA ALA A 782 27.19 -22.50 19.78
C ALA A 782 26.27 -23.71 19.59
N ALA A 783 25.64 -24.21 20.67
CA ALA A 783 24.70 -25.32 20.61
C ALA A 783 23.42 -24.88 19.89
N ASP A 784 22.88 -23.72 20.26
CA ASP A 784 21.70 -23.13 19.63
C ASP A 784 21.96 -22.83 18.15
N LYS A 785 23.15 -22.32 17.81
CA LYS A 785 23.58 -22.14 16.40
C LYS A 785 23.58 -23.44 15.60
N ALA A 786 23.90 -24.57 16.23
CA ALA A 786 23.88 -25.87 15.57
C ALA A 786 22.44 -26.40 15.39
N ALA A 787 21.56 -26.16 16.36
CA ALA A 787 20.14 -26.51 16.27
C ALA A 787 19.34 -25.54 15.38
N GLY A 788 19.84 -24.31 15.22
CA GLY A 788 19.17 -23.18 14.58
C GLY A 788 18.12 -22.50 15.47
N THR A 789 17.81 -23.04 16.64
CA THR A 789 16.82 -22.53 17.61
C THR A 789 17.41 -22.47 19.02
N GLY A 790 16.84 -21.64 19.89
CA GLY A 790 17.29 -21.48 21.29
C GLY A 790 17.30 -20.02 21.74
N ASP A 791 18.28 -19.66 22.57
CA ASP A 791 18.39 -18.31 23.12
C ASP A 791 18.78 -17.32 22.01
N MET A 792 17.94 -16.31 21.84
CA MET A 792 18.09 -15.26 20.84
C MET A 792 18.43 -13.92 21.49
N LEU A 793 19.33 -13.17 20.85
CA LEU A 793 19.60 -11.77 21.15
C LEU A 793 19.09 -10.87 20.03
N VAL A 794 18.92 -9.60 20.34
CA VAL A 794 18.75 -8.53 19.36
C VAL A 794 20.07 -7.79 19.23
N ARG A 795 20.52 -7.54 18.01
CA ARG A 795 21.73 -6.78 17.69
C ARG A 795 21.40 -5.60 16.79
N SER A 796 21.78 -4.39 17.18
CA SER A 796 21.66 -3.23 16.30
C SER A 796 22.57 -3.36 15.07
N THR A 797 22.04 -3.08 13.89
CA THR A 797 22.78 -3.05 12.62
C THR A 797 23.11 -1.62 12.20
N ALA A 798 22.35 -0.64 12.70
CA ALA A 798 22.55 0.78 12.49
C ALA A 798 22.44 1.56 13.82
N ALA A 799 23.04 2.75 13.85
CA ALA A 799 22.67 3.74 14.88
C ALA A 799 21.22 4.19 14.63
N GLY A 800 20.45 4.39 15.70
CA GLY A 800 19.02 4.68 15.63
C GLY A 800 18.15 3.43 15.44
N GLY A 801 18.75 2.24 15.30
CA GLY A 801 18.00 0.98 15.26
C GLY A 801 17.22 0.77 16.57
N TRP A 802 16.13 0.02 16.52
CA TRP A 802 15.24 -0.17 17.67
C TRP A 802 14.46 -1.48 17.62
N ILE A 803 13.96 -1.89 18.80
CA ILE A 803 12.86 -2.85 18.96
C ILE A 803 11.69 -2.16 19.69
N GLY A 804 10.47 -2.54 19.32
CA GLY A 804 9.23 -1.98 19.85
C GLY A 804 8.34 -3.08 20.41
N ILE A 805 7.77 -2.83 21.58
CA ILE A 805 6.88 -3.73 22.32
C ILE A 805 5.55 -3.01 22.49
N ALA A 806 4.46 -3.64 22.06
CA ALA A 806 3.14 -3.03 22.08
C ALA A 806 2.43 -3.24 23.42
N GLY A 807 1.74 -2.20 23.92
CA GLY A 807 0.81 -2.29 25.05
C GLY A 807 1.41 -2.82 26.35
N VAL A 808 2.56 -2.28 26.76
CA VAL A 808 3.25 -2.63 28.01
C VAL A 808 2.58 -1.96 29.20
N ASP A 809 2.13 -2.73 30.19
CA ASP A 809 1.44 -2.22 31.38
C ASP A 809 2.39 -2.11 32.60
N PHE A 810 2.78 -0.89 32.92
CA PHE A 810 3.56 -0.54 34.10
C PHE A 810 2.69 -0.34 35.36
N GLY A 811 1.37 -0.47 35.27
CA GLY A 811 0.46 -0.30 36.39
C GLY A 811 0.51 1.09 37.03
N GLN A 812 -0.16 1.24 38.18
CA GLN A 812 -0.22 2.53 38.90
C GLN A 812 1.01 2.78 39.77
N ASP A 813 1.61 1.71 40.31
CA ASP A 813 2.83 1.81 41.14
C ASP A 813 4.08 2.13 40.28
N GLY A 814 4.01 1.79 38.98
CA GLY A 814 4.99 2.15 37.98
C GLY A 814 6.33 1.41 38.08
N ALA A 815 7.22 1.69 37.15
CA ALA A 815 8.60 1.22 37.15
C ALA A 815 9.55 2.35 37.50
N GLY A 816 10.45 2.13 38.45
CA GLY A 816 11.52 3.06 38.84
C GLY A 816 12.92 2.59 38.43
N GLY A 817 13.02 1.40 37.82
CA GLY A 817 14.28 0.86 37.33
C GLY A 817 14.09 -0.17 36.24
N VAL A 818 15.16 -0.47 35.52
CA VAL A 818 15.22 -1.46 34.46
C VAL A 818 16.54 -2.23 34.54
N LYS A 819 16.46 -3.55 34.54
CA LYS A 819 17.61 -4.43 34.40
C LYS A 819 17.77 -4.76 32.92
N LEU A 820 18.98 -4.56 32.40
CA LEU A 820 19.34 -4.95 31.04
C LEU A 820 20.45 -6.00 31.10
N THR A 821 20.37 -7.00 30.23
CA THR A 821 21.46 -7.94 29.95
C THR A 821 21.96 -7.71 28.53
N TRP A 822 23.22 -7.31 28.37
CA TRP A 822 23.78 -6.90 27.08
C TRP A 822 25.17 -7.49 26.82
N LYS A 823 25.60 -7.42 25.55
CA LYS A 823 26.95 -7.75 25.09
C LYS A 823 27.37 -6.72 24.02
N THR A 824 28.46 -5.99 24.26
CA THR A 824 28.96 -4.97 23.33
C THR A 824 30.46 -4.80 23.43
N ALA A 825 31.16 -4.74 22.29
CA ALA A 825 32.62 -4.60 22.26
C ALA A 825 33.10 -3.20 22.67
N LYS A 826 32.26 -2.17 22.52
CA LYS A 826 32.55 -0.78 22.88
C LYS A 826 31.43 -0.25 23.77
N SER A 827 31.75 0.71 24.63
CA SER A 827 30.70 1.41 25.38
C SER A 827 29.67 2.00 24.41
N ALA A 828 28.42 1.86 24.78
CA ALA A 828 27.27 2.18 23.94
C ALA A 828 26.15 2.75 24.81
N LYS A 829 25.01 3.06 24.20
CA LYS A 829 23.85 3.56 24.92
C LYS A 829 22.55 3.05 24.31
N ILE A 830 21.61 2.70 25.18
CA ILE A 830 20.23 2.38 24.84
C ILE A 830 19.32 3.45 25.42
N GLU A 831 18.44 3.97 24.58
CA GLU A 831 17.37 4.89 24.97
C GLU A 831 16.06 4.13 25.13
N ILE A 832 15.33 4.46 26.18
CA ILE A 832 13.98 3.94 26.44
C ILE A 832 13.00 5.03 26.06
N LEU A 833 12.14 4.76 25.08
CA LEU A 833 11.12 5.70 24.62
C LEU A 833 9.73 5.10 24.84
N LEU A 834 8.77 5.97 25.08
CA LEU A 834 7.37 5.60 25.29
C LEU A 834 6.52 6.20 24.16
N ASP A 835 5.57 5.40 23.67
CA ASP A 835 4.50 5.70 22.72
C ASP A 835 4.95 6.05 21.29
N SER A 836 6.07 6.74 21.12
CA SER A 836 6.61 7.14 19.83
C SER A 836 8.15 7.11 19.81
N LEU A 837 8.70 6.80 18.64
CA LEU A 837 10.15 6.93 18.37
C LEU A 837 10.62 8.39 18.35
N ASP A 838 9.70 9.34 18.19
CA ASP A 838 9.97 10.78 18.19
C ASP A 838 9.89 11.40 19.60
N SER A 839 9.44 10.63 20.60
CA SER A 839 9.38 11.06 22.00
C SER A 839 10.78 11.33 22.55
N ASP A 840 10.87 12.26 23.52
CA ASP A 840 12.08 12.36 24.34
C ASP A 840 12.27 11.06 25.15
N PRO A 841 13.51 10.54 25.29
CA PRO A 841 13.73 9.30 26.04
C PRO A 841 13.33 9.43 27.51
N ALA A 842 12.50 8.50 27.99
CA ALA A 842 12.21 8.34 29.41
C ALA A 842 13.48 7.99 30.20
N ALA A 843 14.42 7.28 29.58
CA ALA A 843 15.77 7.07 30.10
C ALA A 843 16.79 6.90 28.98
N SER A 844 18.04 7.27 29.27
CA SER A 844 19.18 7.11 28.37
C SER A 844 20.28 6.37 29.14
N ILE A 845 20.45 5.08 28.86
CA ILE A 845 21.26 4.16 29.66
C ILE A 845 22.61 3.95 28.99
N ASP A 846 23.68 4.34 29.69
CA ASP A 846 25.04 4.05 29.27
C ASP A 846 25.40 2.59 29.57
N LEU A 847 25.83 1.88 28.54
CA LEU A 847 26.25 0.49 28.57
C LEU A 847 27.78 0.42 28.46
N PRO A 848 28.50 0.11 29.55
CA PRO A 848 29.93 -0.18 29.47
C PRO A 848 30.24 -1.32 28.49
N ALA A 849 31.42 -1.26 27.86
CA ALA A 849 31.94 -2.37 27.07
C ALA A 849 31.98 -3.68 27.88
N ALA A 850 31.47 -4.77 27.29
CA ALA A 850 31.40 -6.09 27.88
C ALA A 850 31.56 -7.15 26.78
N SER A 851 32.68 -7.88 26.81
CA SER A 851 32.98 -8.96 25.85
C SER A 851 32.15 -10.21 26.08
N GLU A 852 31.57 -10.36 27.27
CA GLU A 852 30.59 -11.38 27.62
C GLU A 852 29.29 -10.74 28.10
N ALA A 853 28.22 -11.54 28.20
CA ALA A 853 26.94 -11.06 28.70
C ALA A 853 27.12 -10.45 30.10
N ARG A 854 26.67 -9.20 30.24
CA ARG A 854 26.68 -8.43 31.50
C ARG A 854 25.25 -8.02 31.80
N SER A 855 24.85 -8.15 33.06
CA SER A 855 23.54 -7.72 33.55
C SER A 855 23.71 -6.65 34.63
N GLU A 856 22.92 -5.59 34.55
CA GLU A 856 22.95 -4.49 35.51
C GLU A 856 21.56 -3.85 35.65
N LEU A 857 21.24 -3.39 36.85
CA LEU A 857 20.01 -2.65 37.15
C LEU A 857 20.31 -1.15 37.09
N PHE A 858 19.53 -0.43 36.29
CA PHE A 858 19.60 1.01 36.13
C PHE A 858 18.35 1.67 36.71
N SER A 859 18.52 2.80 37.41
CA SER A 859 17.39 3.59 37.87
C SER A 859 16.84 4.45 36.73
N LEU A 860 15.52 4.57 36.63
CA LEU A 860 14.87 5.51 35.72
C LEU A 860 14.87 6.92 36.36
N PRO A 861 15.03 7.99 35.56
CA PRO A 861 14.94 9.37 36.06
C PRO A 861 13.60 9.67 36.72
N GLU A 862 12.52 9.13 36.16
CA GLU A 862 11.15 9.26 36.66
C GLU A 862 10.46 7.89 36.66
N THR A 863 9.44 7.74 37.50
CA THR A 863 8.64 6.51 37.53
C THR A 863 7.70 6.46 36.33
N VAL A 864 7.77 5.39 35.55
CA VAL A 864 6.89 5.17 34.38
C VAL A 864 5.65 4.39 34.83
N THR A 865 4.45 4.91 34.58
CA THR A 865 3.17 4.33 35.03
C THR A 865 2.18 4.19 33.87
N GLY A 866 1.23 3.26 33.97
CA GLY A 866 0.18 3.09 32.96
C GLY A 866 0.60 2.20 31.81
N VAL A 867 -0.20 2.20 30.73
CA VAL A 867 0.02 1.36 29.55
C VAL A 867 0.65 2.20 28.44
N HIS A 868 1.79 1.73 27.93
CA HIS A 868 2.57 2.42 26.89
C HIS A 868 3.06 1.45 25.83
N ASP A 869 3.22 1.94 24.60
CA ASP A 869 4.13 1.27 23.68
C ASP A 869 5.57 1.59 24.10
N LEU A 870 6.44 0.58 24.13
CA LEU A 870 7.80 0.69 24.63
C LEU A 870 8.81 0.48 23.51
N TYR A 871 9.80 1.36 23.41
CA TYR A 871 10.91 1.21 22.48
C TYR A 871 12.26 1.17 23.20
N PHE A 872 13.12 0.25 22.77
CA PHE A 872 14.56 0.29 23.07
C PHE A 872 15.31 0.73 21.80
N ARG A 873 15.80 1.98 21.78
CA ARG A 873 16.58 2.54 20.67
C ARG A 873 18.08 2.46 20.95
N PHE A 874 18.81 1.87 20.02
CA PHE A 874 20.26 1.73 20.07
C PHE A 874 20.93 2.94 19.43
N THR A 875 21.69 3.71 20.21
CA THR A 875 22.38 4.91 19.69
C THR A 875 23.64 4.60 18.88
N GLN A 876 24.07 3.33 18.85
CA GLN A 876 25.19 2.83 18.04
C GLN A 876 24.86 1.47 17.41
N PRO A 877 25.51 1.10 16.28
CA PRO A 877 25.44 -0.25 15.74
C PRO A 877 26.27 -1.25 16.58
N ASN A 878 26.01 -2.54 16.40
CA ASN A 878 26.67 -3.68 17.05
C ASN A 878 26.50 -3.74 18.57
N VAL A 879 25.39 -3.18 19.08
CA VAL A 879 24.97 -3.33 20.48
C VAL A 879 24.04 -4.53 20.54
N SER A 880 24.36 -5.52 21.39
CA SER A 880 23.49 -6.69 21.57
C SER A 880 22.75 -6.62 22.90
N LEU A 881 21.42 -6.71 22.86
CA LEU A 881 20.55 -6.86 24.02
C LEU A 881 20.03 -8.30 24.06
N LEU A 882 20.12 -8.94 25.22
CA LEU A 882 19.74 -10.34 25.42
C LEU A 882 18.43 -10.45 26.22
N GLU A 883 18.29 -9.64 27.27
CA GLU A 883 17.15 -9.68 28.19
C GLU A 883 16.91 -8.29 28.78
N TRP A 884 15.66 -7.97 29.10
CA TRP A 884 15.28 -6.80 29.88
C TRP A 884 14.19 -7.15 30.91
N GLN A 885 14.11 -6.36 31.98
CA GLN A 885 13.08 -6.48 33.03
C GLN A 885 12.94 -5.14 33.77
N PHE A 886 11.72 -4.64 33.95
CA PHE A 886 11.48 -3.47 34.79
C PHE A 886 11.25 -3.84 36.25
N PHE A 887 11.49 -2.88 37.15
CA PHE A 887 11.34 -3.04 38.58
C PHE A 887 10.59 -1.85 39.17
N PHE A 888 9.76 -2.12 40.18
CA PHE A 888 9.14 -1.08 40.98
C PHE A 888 10.18 -0.14 41.60
N PRO A 889 9.83 1.13 41.84
CA PRO A 889 10.69 2.05 42.57
C PRO A 889 11.14 1.42 43.90
N LEU A 890 12.42 1.54 44.22
CA LEU A 890 12.92 1.16 45.54
C LEU A 890 12.24 2.09 46.56
N GLN A 891 11.32 1.56 47.36
CA GLN A 891 10.80 2.27 48.52
C GLN A 891 12.00 2.63 49.43
N GLY A 892 12.19 3.92 49.69
CA GLY A 892 13.40 4.45 50.33
C GLY A 892 13.86 3.63 51.53
N GLN A 893 15.11 3.16 51.45
CA GLN A 893 15.92 2.87 52.64
C GLN A 893 16.62 4.14 53.10
#